data_AF-A0A817G495-F1
#
_entry.id   AF-A0A817G495-F1
#
_cell.length_a   1.000
_cell.length_b   1.000
_cell.length_c   1.000
_cell.angle_alpha   90.00
_cell.angle_beta   90.00
_cell.angle_gamma   90.00
#
_symmetry.space_group_name_H-M   'P 1'
#
loop_
_entity.id
_entity.type
_entity.pdbx_description
1 polymer ?
#
loop_
_entity_poly.entity_id
_entity_poly.type
_entity_poly.pdbx_seq_one_letter_code
_entity_poly.pdbx_strand_id
1 'polypeptide(L)'
;MSDMSTTKQLSGDILSPSSQHSEVPLGTAKDISLFFLFTNSFLLIDRSNWTLSNIQKLNVSELYTRQRQSLRSWTEFFNTNQFKVPANIKAGGRRILLNVEHFQTNYAIVTILLSIYCIITTPALLFVLLAMGAGCYLVSLKNRESQLAIMGRQISLTHQYLAVMCLCVPLLVMVGAGSAIFWILGASVVVIFLHALFHQTPNQEAYGVQMEEMASSSDYIIEFKIDVFKTLKLVGITASVLTAIGVSAYYINRHLQSSKRIILRDEVRNILRPFQLTEEQIRRVMANLNTEMTNGLKCDDAATNDLAMFPTYVHHGPSGQESGEYLVVDLGGSNFRVSHVVIEARNRMRLNNKIFLIPHSLLLGEGEKLFDYIAECLQRFIDDNKLSLHKSTDYKFDLAFTFSFPCKQTSLREATLVSWTKGFSCTSVVGNDVVLMLQQAINRRKGLKIEVVALVNDTVGTLMACSSIYRDCKAGVILGTGINACYFEHIENVPKWAGLRDNTTKQIIISTEWGALGKNGCLDFIRTDIDRELDESSLTPQQQVFEKMISALYLGEIVRLIIVDLVQRSILFPGRMQKSPSIRPDYNIFLILRGSFYAKHVADIESDTNLSITATILTSIGIHEPSYDDCYIIREVCKTVSLRAAKLAAAAIAVLINRLNMPSVTVAVDGTLFRHHQKFKKNLIRTLDRLVPRTHRLVLSEDGSSKGSALVAAVDRRLKTASVTYEKSFPS
;
A
#
# COMPACT_ATOMS: atom_id res chain seq x y z
N MET A 1 -63.18 28.96 34.28
CA MET A 1 -62.55 30.22 34.70
C MET A 1 -61.45 30.49 33.70
N SER A 2 -61.83 31.11 32.58
CA SER A 2 -61.76 32.58 32.35
C SER A 2 -60.29 32.94 32.09
N ASP A 3 -59.94 33.11 30.81
CA ASP A 3 -59.82 34.43 30.17
C ASP A 3 -58.42 35.02 30.46
N MET A 4 -57.66 35.61 29.54
CA MET A 4 -58.01 36.47 28.42
C MET A 4 -56.76 36.47 27.50
N SER A 5 -56.87 36.23 26.19
CA SER A 5 -57.08 37.26 25.15
C SER A 5 -55.78 38.07 24.87
N THR A 6 -55.31 38.37 23.65
CA THR A 6 -55.80 38.12 22.29
C THR A 6 -54.72 38.58 21.30
N THR A 7 -54.73 38.00 20.09
CA THR A 7 -54.36 38.56 18.76
C THR A 7 -52.91 39.05 18.51
N LYS A 8 -52.29 38.91 17.33
CA LYS A 8 -52.84 38.92 15.95
C LYS A 8 -51.79 38.43 14.92
N GLN A 9 -52.31 37.77 13.87
CA GLN A 9 -51.95 37.85 12.44
C GLN A 9 -50.56 37.42 11.89
N LEU A 10 -50.57 36.24 11.26
CA LEU A 10 -50.39 35.95 9.81
C LEU A 10 -49.30 36.62 8.95
N SER A 11 -48.75 35.76 8.07
CA SER A 11 -47.81 35.94 6.95
C SER A 11 -46.34 36.08 7.35
N GLY A 12 -45.38 35.32 6.85
CA GLY A 12 -45.36 34.25 5.86
C GLY A 12 -43.96 34.26 5.27
N ASP A 13 -43.08 33.34 5.68
CA ASP A 13 -41.76 33.18 5.05
C ASP A 13 -41.28 31.73 5.13
N ILE A 14 -40.81 31.25 3.98
CA ILE A 14 -40.41 29.89 3.66
C ILE A 14 -38.98 29.66 4.16
N LEU A 15 -38.81 28.73 5.11
CA LEU A 15 -37.51 28.25 5.59
C LEU A 15 -37.05 27.03 4.78
N SER A 16 -35.92 27.16 4.09
CA SER A 16 -35.14 26.05 3.54
C SER A 16 -34.02 25.62 4.51
N PRO A 17 -33.63 24.32 4.53
CA PRO A 17 -32.80 23.76 5.60
C PRO A 17 -31.29 23.89 5.35
N SER A 18 -30.60 23.91 6.49
CA SER A 18 -29.16 23.95 6.77
C SER A 18 -28.31 22.89 6.07
N SER A 19 -27.21 23.33 5.45
CA SER A 19 -26.01 22.52 5.19
C SER A 19 -24.84 23.06 6.03
N GLN A 20 -24.41 22.28 7.01
CA GLN A 20 -23.16 22.48 7.75
C GLN A 20 -21.97 22.23 6.81
N HIS A 21 -21.16 23.25 6.56
CA HIS A 21 -19.78 23.11 6.12
C HIS A 21 -18.85 23.56 7.25
N SER A 22 -17.98 22.64 7.65
CA SER A 22 -16.90 22.79 8.59
C SER A 22 -15.89 23.86 8.13
N GLU A 23 -15.54 24.73 9.07
CA GLU A 23 -14.58 25.81 8.94
C GLU A 23 -13.16 25.30 8.64
N VAL A 24 -12.47 25.98 7.72
CA VAL A 24 -11.02 25.90 7.49
C VAL A 24 -10.39 27.15 8.15
N PRO A 25 -9.21 27.07 8.80
CA PRO A 25 -8.75 28.11 9.70
C PRO A 25 -8.44 29.44 9.00
N LEU A 26 -8.86 30.52 9.65
CA LEU A 26 -8.74 31.92 9.29
C LEU A 26 -7.28 32.42 9.33
N GLY A 27 -6.42 31.93 8.42
CA GLY A 27 -5.01 32.34 8.30
C GLY A 27 -4.67 33.11 7.02
N THR A 28 -5.50 33.05 5.99
CA THR A 28 -5.17 33.53 4.63
C THR A 28 -5.76 34.89 4.27
N ALA A 29 -6.80 35.36 4.98
CA ALA A 29 -7.50 36.61 4.63
C ALA A 29 -6.81 37.90 5.11
N LYS A 30 -5.99 37.82 6.17
CA LYS A 30 -5.23 38.98 6.68
C LYS A 30 -4.00 39.30 5.84
N ASP A 31 -3.33 38.28 5.29
CA ASP A 31 -2.13 38.49 4.45
C ASP A 31 -2.48 38.97 3.03
N ILE A 32 -3.63 38.55 2.49
CA ILE A 32 -4.13 39.04 1.20
C ILE A 32 -4.63 40.50 1.33
N SER A 33 -5.28 40.86 2.45
CA SER A 33 -5.72 42.24 2.68
C SER A 33 -4.57 43.22 2.88
N LEU A 34 -3.46 42.82 3.52
CA LEU A 34 -2.26 43.67 3.62
C LEU A 34 -1.55 43.84 2.26
N PHE A 35 -1.56 42.81 1.41
CA PHE A 35 -1.01 42.86 0.06
C PHE A 35 -1.84 43.75 -0.89
N PHE A 36 -3.18 43.78 -0.73
CA PHE A 36 -4.08 44.67 -1.47
C PHE A 36 -4.06 46.13 -0.95
N LEU A 37 -3.79 46.35 0.35
CA LEU A 37 -3.62 47.69 0.92
C LEU A 37 -2.29 48.35 0.49
N PHE A 38 -1.24 47.57 0.22
CA PHE A 38 0.03 48.10 -0.29
C PHE A 38 0.02 48.43 -1.78
N THR A 39 -0.81 47.74 -2.57
CA THR A 39 -0.86 47.90 -4.04
C THR A 39 -1.82 49.01 -4.49
N ASN A 40 -2.85 49.35 -3.71
CA ASN A 40 -3.84 50.37 -4.12
C ASN A 40 -3.44 51.83 -3.84
N SER A 41 -2.42 52.10 -3.03
CA SER A 41 -1.98 53.48 -2.76
C SER A 41 -1.08 54.08 -3.86
N PHE A 42 -0.83 53.35 -4.95
CA PHE A 42 0.13 53.71 -6.01
C PHE A 42 -0.51 53.98 -7.39
N LEU A 43 -1.84 53.98 -7.47
CA LEU A 43 -2.61 54.19 -8.70
C LEU A 43 -3.44 55.47 -8.63
N LEU A 44 -2.79 56.64 -8.71
CA LEU A 44 -3.43 57.85 -9.21
C LEU A 44 -2.54 58.42 -10.32
N ILE A 45 -2.99 58.22 -11.55
CA ILE A 45 -2.34 58.58 -12.81
C ILE A 45 -3.00 59.86 -13.32
N ASP A 46 -2.22 60.89 -13.63
CA ASP A 46 -2.59 61.87 -14.65
C ASP A 46 -2.08 61.36 -16.02
N ARG A 47 -2.98 61.34 -17.01
CA ARG A 47 -2.95 60.47 -18.20
C ARG A 47 -2.47 61.18 -19.47
N SER A 48 -1.84 62.34 -19.39
CA SER A 48 -1.83 63.28 -20.53
C SER A 48 -0.62 63.29 -21.48
N ASN A 49 0.56 62.70 -21.18
CA ASN A 49 1.78 63.04 -21.97
C ASN A 49 2.65 61.91 -22.58
N TRP A 50 2.17 60.66 -22.69
CA TRP A 50 2.97 59.58 -23.31
C TRP A 50 2.29 58.99 -24.55
N THR A 51 2.66 59.49 -25.73
CA THR A 51 2.33 58.89 -27.04
C THR A 51 3.59 58.32 -27.70
N LEU A 52 3.41 57.23 -28.48
CA LEU A 52 4.47 56.49 -29.18
C LEU A 52 5.33 57.36 -30.13
N SER A 53 4.81 58.53 -30.53
CA SER A 53 5.49 59.53 -31.37
C SER A 53 6.69 60.21 -30.68
N ASN A 54 6.75 60.21 -29.34
CA ASN A 54 7.85 60.86 -28.61
C ASN A 54 9.10 59.97 -28.47
N ILE A 55 8.99 58.66 -28.71
CA ILE A 55 10.10 57.70 -28.59
C ILE A 55 11.03 57.76 -29.82
N GLN A 56 10.54 58.17 -30.98
CA GLN A 56 11.34 58.32 -32.21
C GLN A 56 12.24 59.57 -32.23
N LYS A 57 12.18 60.44 -31.22
CA LYS A 57 13.00 61.65 -31.10
C LYS A 57 14.13 61.54 -30.07
N LEU A 58 14.50 60.34 -29.64
CA LEU A 58 15.58 60.16 -28.66
C LEU A 58 16.95 60.36 -29.33
N ASN A 59 17.56 61.53 -29.12
CA ASN A 59 18.89 61.84 -29.63
C ASN A 59 19.95 61.23 -28.69
N VAL A 60 20.56 60.10 -29.07
CA VAL A 60 21.52 59.32 -28.25
C VAL A 60 22.72 60.17 -27.81
N SER A 61 23.13 61.15 -28.63
CA SER A 61 24.19 62.11 -28.30
C SER A 61 23.84 62.98 -27.09
N GLU A 62 22.57 63.35 -26.92
CA GLU A 62 22.10 64.23 -25.86
C GLU A 62 21.99 63.48 -24.52
N LEU A 63 21.59 62.20 -24.57
CA LEU A 63 21.64 61.25 -23.45
C LEU A 63 23.07 60.96 -23.00
N TYR A 64 23.99 60.76 -23.94
CA TYR A 64 25.41 60.55 -23.65
C TYR A 64 26.06 61.77 -22.99
N THR A 65 25.68 62.98 -23.44
CA THR A 65 26.21 64.24 -22.88
C THR A 65 25.69 64.50 -21.46
N ARG A 66 24.40 64.21 -21.19
CA ARG A 66 23.80 64.29 -19.84
C ARG A 66 24.41 63.27 -18.87
N GLN A 67 24.61 62.02 -19.29
CA GLN A 67 25.22 60.98 -18.44
C GLN A 67 26.70 61.24 -18.14
N ARG A 68 27.44 61.86 -19.05
CA ARG A 68 28.84 62.24 -18.84
C ARG A 68 28.99 63.36 -17.80
N GLN A 69 28.00 64.24 -17.67
CA GLN A 69 28.00 65.33 -16.68
C GLN A 69 27.59 64.85 -15.27
N SER A 70 26.83 63.76 -15.17
CA SER A 70 26.39 63.15 -13.90
C SER A 70 27.31 62.06 -13.36
N LEU A 71 28.39 61.70 -14.07
CA LEU A 71 29.38 60.72 -13.63
C LEU A 71 30.40 61.38 -12.69
N ARG A 72 30.54 60.86 -11.47
CA ARG A 72 31.55 61.33 -10.51
C ARG A 72 32.85 60.54 -10.67
N SER A 73 33.94 61.16 -10.23
CA SER A 73 35.25 60.53 -10.32
C SER A 73 35.28 59.23 -9.52
N TRP A 74 35.84 58.17 -10.11
CA TRP A 74 36.04 56.91 -9.39
C TRP A 74 37.00 57.03 -8.21
N THR A 75 37.92 58.01 -8.24
CA THR A 75 38.80 58.32 -7.09
C THR A 75 38.03 58.88 -5.91
N GLU A 76 36.92 59.57 -6.15
CA GLU A 76 36.01 60.06 -5.11
C GLU A 76 35.10 58.92 -4.63
N PHE A 77 34.56 58.14 -5.55
CA PHE A 77 33.69 56.99 -5.25
C PHE A 77 34.40 55.96 -4.34
N PHE A 78 35.66 55.62 -4.63
CA PHE A 78 36.41 54.64 -3.83
C PHE A 78 37.30 55.25 -2.73
N ASN A 79 37.09 56.51 -2.34
CA ASN A 79 37.88 57.14 -1.29
C ASN A 79 37.59 56.52 0.08
N THR A 80 38.42 55.58 0.52
CA THR A 80 38.25 54.83 1.77
C THR A 80 38.27 55.70 3.02
N ASN A 81 38.90 56.88 2.98
CA ASN A 81 38.92 57.82 4.11
C ASN A 81 37.56 58.47 4.39
N GLN A 82 36.65 58.42 3.40
CA GLN A 82 35.28 58.93 3.52
C GLN A 82 34.31 57.88 4.08
N PHE A 83 34.72 56.62 4.27
CA PHE A 83 33.82 55.57 4.78
C PHE A 83 33.76 55.60 6.30
N LYS A 84 32.61 55.99 6.87
CA LYS A 84 32.38 56.07 8.32
C LYS A 84 30.99 55.56 8.69
N VAL A 85 30.91 54.88 9.83
CA VAL A 85 29.63 54.43 10.41
C VAL A 85 28.77 55.65 10.76
N PRO A 86 27.47 55.68 10.37
CA PRO A 86 26.58 56.78 10.73
C PRO A 86 26.30 56.81 12.23
N ALA A 87 26.27 58.01 12.82
CA ALA A 87 26.07 58.20 14.26
C ALA A 87 24.69 57.73 14.76
N ASN A 88 23.67 57.75 13.91
CA ASN A 88 22.32 57.27 14.20
C ASN A 88 21.55 56.94 12.91
N ILE A 89 20.38 56.31 13.07
CA ILE A 89 19.53 55.84 11.97
C ILE A 89 19.09 57.00 11.05
N LYS A 90 18.76 58.18 11.61
CA LYS A 90 18.37 59.35 10.82
C LYS A 90 19.52 59.87 9.95
N ALA A 91 20.74 59.93 10.50
CA ALA A 91 21.94 60.30 9.76
C ALA A 91 22.26 59.29 8.65
N GLY A 92 22.09 57.98 8.92
CA GLY A 92 22.23 56.93 7.92
C GLY A 92 21.25 57.07 6.76
N GLY A 93 19.97 57.32 7.04
CA GLY A 93 18.95 57.56 6.02
C GLY A 93 19.25 58.78 5.14
N ARG A 94 19.69 59.89 5.74
CA ARG A 94 20.08 61.11 5.00
C ARG A 94 21.28 60.86 4.07
N ARG A 95 22.28 60.10 4.54
CA ARG A 95 23.47 59.73 3.74
C ARG A 95 23.11 58.90 2.53
N ILE A 96 22.25 57.90 2.71
CA ILE A 96 21.78 57.06 1.60
C ILE A 96 21.14 57.93 0.52
N LEU A 97 20.23 58.82 0.91
CA LEU A 97 19.51 59.67 -0.04
C LEU A 97 20.45 60.56 -0.86
N LEU A 98 21.35 61.27 -0.17
CA LEU A 98 22.31 62.17 -0.81
C LEU A 98 23.29 61.42 -1.72
N ASN A 99 23.78 60.27 -1.29
CA ASN A 99 24.75 59.49 -2.06
C ASN A 99 24.11 58.79 -3.26
N VAL A 100 22.84 58.35 -3.17
CA VAL A 100 22.07 57.80 -4.30
C VAL A 100 21.94 58.81 -5.43
N GLU A 101 21.67 60.07 -5.11
CA GLU A 101 21.63 61.16 -6.09
C GLU A 101 23.03 61.53 -6.59
N HIS A 102 23.99 61.72 -5.67
CA HIS A 102 25.34 62.18 -6.02
C HIS A 102 26.12 61.19 -6.89
N PHE A 103 25.95 59.88 -6.66
CA PHE A 103 26.66 58.81 -7.36
C PHE A 103 25.76 57.97 -8.30
N GLN A 104 24.57 58.47 -8.67
CA GLN A 104 23.58 57.73 -9.47
C GLN A 104 24.18 57.04 -10.72
N THR A 105 25.01 57.77 -11.47
CA THR A 105 25.66 57.25 -12.68
C THR A 105 26.72 56.19 -12.38
N ASN A 106 27.49 56.37 -11.30
CA ASN A 106 28.46 55.37 -10.84
C ASN A 106 27.74 54.08 -10.41
N TYR A 107 26.63 54.18 -9.69
CA TYR A 107 25.81 53.02 -9.31
C TYR A 107 25.20 52.31 -10.51
N ALA A 108 24.74 53.05 -11.53
CA ALA A 108 24.27 52.45 -12.78
C ALA A 108 25.39 51.66 -13.47
N ILE A 109 26.62 52.18 -13.50
CA ILE A 109 27.78 51.48 -14.06
C ILE A 109 28.12 50.24 -13.23
N VAL A 110 28.09 50.31 -11.89
CA VAL A 110 28.32 49.15 -11.01
C VAL A 110 27.29 48.05 -11.27
N THR A 111 26.00 48.40 -11.40
CA THR A 111 24.94 47.43 -11.75
C THR A 111 25.15 46.82 -13.14
N ILE A 112 25.58 47.59 -14.13
CA ILE A 112 25.91 47.07 -15.47
C ILE A 112 27.09 46.09 -15.40
N LEU A 113 28.15 46.43 -14.67
CA LEU A 113 29.31 45.55 -14.49
C LEU A 113 28.95 44.26 -13.76
N LEU A 114 28.13 44.33 -12.71
CA LEU A 114 27.60 43.15 -12.02
C LEU A 114 26.71 42.29 -12.94
N SER A 115 25.94 42.93 -13.83
CA SER A 115 25.13 42.22 -14.82
C SER A 115 25.99 41.48 -15.84
N ILE A 116 27.03 42.13 -16.37
CA ILE A 116 27.99 41.52 -17.29
C ILE A 116 28.73 40.36 -16.60
N TYR A 117 29.18 40.56 -15.36
CA TYR A 117 29.83 39.53 -14.56
C TYR A 117 28.90 38.32 -14.37
N CYS A 118 27.62 38.53 -14.02
CA CYS A 118 26.64 37.46 -13.84
C CYS A 118 26.37 36.68 -15.14
N ILE A 119 26.30 37.38 -16.28
CA ILE A 119 26.13 36.73 -17.59
C ILE A 119 27.37 35.90 -17.97
N ILE A 120 28.58 36.42 -17.74
CA ILE A 120 29.83 35.72 -18.08
C ILE A 120 30.06 34.50 -17.17
N THR A 121 29.76 34.63 -15.88
CA THR A 121 29.88 33.54 -14.89
C THR A 121 28.82 32.45 -15.05
N THR A 122 27.85 32.67 -15.95
CA THR A 122 26.79 31.70 -16.27
C THR A 122 26.86 31.29 -17.75
N PRO A 123 27.77 30.36 -18.13
CA PRO A 123 28.04 30.01 -19.53
C PRO A 123 26.79 29.57 -20.32
N ALA A 124 25.87 28.86 -19.67
CA ALA A 124 24.63 28.42 -20.28
C ALA A 124 23.69 29.60 -20.60
N LEU A 125 23.61 30.62 -19.73
CA LEU A 125 22.78 31.80 -19.94
C LEU A 125 23.33 32.62 -21.11
N LEU A 126 24.66 32.78 -21.18
CA LEU A 126 25.34 33.43 -22.29
C LEU A 126 25.03 32.73 -23.62
N PHE A 127 25.06 31.39 -23.67
CA PHE A 127 24.75 30.64 -24.88
C PHE A 127 23.31 30.88 -25.37
N VAL A 128 22.33 30.90 -24.46
CA VAL A 128 20.93 31.16 -24.79
C VAL A 128 20.75 32.60 -25.30
N LEU A 129 21.42 33.58 -24.70
CA LEU A 129 21.37 34.98 -25.14
C LEU A 129 22.01 35.20 -26.51
N LEU A 130 23.14 34.53 -26.80
CA LEU A 130 23.78 34.56 -28.12
C LEU A 130 22.91 33.89 -29.17
N ALA A 131 22.30 32.73 -28.86
CA ALA A 131 21.37 32.05 -29.75
C ALA A 131 20.13 32.90 -30.05
N MET A 132 19.61 33.60 -29.05
CA MET A 132 18.49 34.54 -29.19
C MET A 132 18.86 35.74 -30.08
N GLY A 133 20.04 36.33 -29.87
CA GLY A 133 20.56 37.43 -30.69
C GLY A 133 20.80 37.00 -32.15
N ALA A 134 21.39 35.83 -32.35
CA ALA A 134 21.55 35.23 -33.68
C ALA A 134 20.20 34.95 -34.34
N GLY A 135 19.21 34.43 -33.58
CA GLY A 135 17.85 34.21 -34.06
C GLY A 135 17.18 35.51 -34.54
N CYS A 136 17.25 36.58 -33.76
CA CYS A 136 16.75 37.90 -34.15
C CYS A 136 17.50 38.46 -35.38
N TYR A 137 18.82 38.31 -35.45
CA TYR A 137 19.61 38.75 -36.59
C TYR A 137 19.22 38.00 -37.89
N LEU A 138 19.07 36.68 -37.81
CA LEU A 138 18.63 35.85 -38.93
C LEU A 138 17.20 36.20 -39.39
N VAL A 139 16.29 36.45 -38.45
CA VAL A 139 14.93 36.95 -38.75
C VAL A 139 14.99 38.31 -39.45
N SER A 140 15.84 39.23 -38.99
CA SER A 140 16.03 40.55 -39.59
C SER A 140 16.56 40.46 -41.02
N LEU A 141 17.55 39.61 -41.28
CA LEU A 141 18.08 39.35 -42.62
C LEU A 141 17.00 38.75 -43.53
N LYS A 142 16.32 37.70 -43.06
CA LYS A 142 15.30 37.02 -43.85
C LYS A 142 14.11 37.91 -44.18
N ASN A 143 13.72 38.79 -43.27
CA ASN A 143 12.65 39.76 -43.49
C ASN A 143 13.05 40.89 -44.47
N ARG A 144 14.35 41.17 -44.65
CA ARG A 144 14.85 42.07 -45.72
C ARG A 144 14.79 41.41 -47.09
N GLU A 145 15.02 40.10 -47.16
CA GLU A 145 14.97 39.33 -48.41
C GLU A 145 13.54 38.99 -48.84
N SER A 146 12.66 38.65 -47.90
CA SER A 146 11.28 38.29 -48.16
C SER A 146 10.39 38.57 -46.96
N GLN A 147 9.27 39.28 -47.17
CA GLN A 147 8.32 39.52 -46.09
C GLN A 147 7.52 38.25 -45.80
N LEU A 148 7.63 37.74 -44.58
CA LEU A 148 6.91 36.57 -44.11
C LEU A 148 5.40 36.84 -44.08
N ALA A 149 4.64 36.13 -44.90
CA ALA A 149 3.19 36.14 -44.89
C ALA A 149 2.65 34.77 -44.49
N ILE A 150 1.79 34.74 -43.47
CA ILE A 150 1.06 33.53 -43.04
C ILE A 150 -0.41 33.77 -43.31
N MET A 151 -1.06 32.87 -44.07
CA MET A 151 -2.48 32.96 -44.44
C MET A 151 -2.87 34.31 -45.07
N GLY A 152 -2.01 34.86 -45.92
CA GLY A 152 -2.26 36.13 -46.62
C GLY A 152 -2.09 37.39 -45.79
N ARG A 153 -1.67 37.31 -44.51
CA ARG A 153 -1.32 38.46 -43.67
C ARG A 153 0.19 38.54 -43.47
N GLN A 154 0.74 39.73 -43.75
CA GLN A 154 2.16 40.01 -43.50
C GLN A 154 2.43 40.08 -42.00
N ILE A 155 3.42 39.32 -41.54
CA ILE A 155 3.84 39.34 -40.15
C ILE A 155 4.89 40.43 -40.01
N SER A 156 4.59 41.45 -39.20
CA SER A 156 5.56 42.53 -38.96
C SER A 156 6.81 42.00 -38.25
N LEU A 157 7.94 42.66 -38.49
CA LEU A 157 9.23 42.30 -37.88
C LEU A 157 9.17 42.21 -36.34
N THR A 158 8.35 43.07 -35.72
CA THR A 158 8.10 43.05 -34.26
C THR A 158 7.48 41.73 -33.79
N HIS A 159 6.52 41.19 -34.54
CA HIS A 159 5.90 39.91 -34.21
C HIS A 159 6.87 38.73 -34.44
N GLN A 160 7.76 38.84 -35.42
CA GLN A 160 8.79 37.82 -35.68
C GLN A 160 9.83 37.80 -34.54
N TYR A 161 10.27 38.95 -34.05
CA TYR A 161 11.12 39.02 -32.85
C TYR A 161 10.41 38.49 -31.62
N LEU A 162 9.12 38.83 -31.42
CA LEU A 162 8.35 38.32 -30.29
C LEU A 162 8.26 36.79 -30.32
N ALA A 163 8.10 36.18 -31.49
CA ALA A 163 8.09 34.72 -31.65
C ALA A 163 9.44 34.08 -31.24
N VAL A 164 10.57 34.66 -31.66
CA VAL A 164 11.91 34.21 -31.23
C VAL A 164 12.05 34.31 -29.71
N MET A 165 11.64 35.44 -29.12
CA MET A 165 11.68 35.64 -27.67
C MET A 165 10.81 34.61 -26.93
N CYS A 166 9.57 34.37 -27.38
CA CYS A 166 8.65 33.38 -26.79
C CYS A 166 9.23 31.96 -26.84
N LEU A 167 9.93 31.61 -27.92
CA LEU A 167 10.57 30.30 -28.07
C LEU A 167 11.78 30.13 -27.15
N CYS A 168 12.49 31.22 -26.82
CA CYS A 168 13.64 31.21 -25.92
C CYS A 168 13.27 31.25 -24.42
N VAL A 169 12.05 31.67 -24.06
CA VAL A 169 11.60 31.77 -22.65
C VAL A 169 11.74 30.45 -21.87
N PRO A 170 11.31 29.27 -22.38
CA PRO A 170 11.48 28.00 -21.66
C PRO A 170 12.96 27.66 -21.41
N LEU A 171 13.84 27.95 -22.38
CA LEU A 171 15.28 27.72 -22.27
C LEU A 171 15.92 28.63 -21.22
N LEU A 172 15.52 29.91 -21.17
CA LEU A 172 15.96 30.86 -20.15
C LEU A 172 15.54 30.42 -18.74
N VAL A 173 14.33 29.86 -18.58
CA VAL A 173 13.87 29.33 -17.29
C VAL A 173 14.66 28.09 -16.88
N MET A 174 14.88 27.16 -17.80
CA MET A 174 15.64 25.91 -17.55
C MET A 174 17.10 26.17 -17.16
N VAL A 175 17.71 27.20 -17.75
CA VAL A 175 19.09 27.60 -17.50
C VAL A 175 19.24 28.48 -16.25
N GLY A 176 18.14 28.83 -15.58
CA GLY A 176 18.19 29.58 -14.33
C GLY A 176 18.35 31.09 -14.53
N ALA A 177 17.88 31.67 -15.63
CA ALA A 177 17.88 33.12 -15.84
C ALA A 177 17.19 33.87 -14.67
N GLY A 178 16.19 33.25 -14.04
CA GLY A 178 15.53 33.79 -12.85
C GLY A 178 16.50 34.02 -11.70
N SER A 179 17.33 33.03 -11.34
CA SER A 179 18.27 33.17 -10.22
C SER A 179 19.36 34.21 -10.52
N ALA A 180 19.82 34.29 -11.77
CA ALA A 180 20.77 35.30 -12.23
C ALA A 180 20.25 36.73 -12.00
N ILE A 181 18.97 36.98 -12.35
CA ILE A 181 18.36 38.31 -12.15
C ILE A 181 18.24 38.66 -10.67
N PHE A 182 17.83 37.69 -9.83
CA PHE A 182 17.77 37.90 -8.37
C PHE A 182 19.14 38.20 -7.76
N TRP A 183 20.20 37.53 -8.24
CA TRP A 183 21.57 37.80 -7.80
C TRP A 183 22.05 39.17 -8.22
N ILE A 184 21.82 39.60 -9.47
CA ILE A 184 22.19 40.93 -9.95
C ILE A 184 21.49 42.01 -9.14
N LEU A 185 20.18 41.85 -8.91
CA LEU A 185 19.38 42.81 -8.16
C LEU A 185 19.82 42.86 -6.68
N GLY A 186 19.96 41.71 -6.04
CA GLY A 186 20.38 41.62 -4.64
C GLY A 186 21.80 42.16 -4.42
N ALA A 187 22.76 41.75 -5.25
CA ALA A 187 24.14 42.22 -5.15
C ALA A 187 24.25 43.73 -5.42
N SER A 188 23.52 44.25 -6.41
CA SER A 188 23.51 45.69 -6.69
C SER A 188 22.92 46.48 -5.53
N VAL A 189 21.79 46.05 -4.97
CA VAL A 189 21.17 46.71 -3.82
C VAL A 189 22.11 46.71 -2.62
N VAL A 190 22.75 45.58 -2.31
CA VAL A 190 23.68 45.48 -1.18
C VAL A 190 24.90 46.38 -1.37
N VAL A 191 25.56 46.32 -2.55
CA VAL A 191 26.76 47.12 -2.82
C VAL A 191 26.44 48.62 -2.81
N ILE A 192 25.35 49.04 -3.45
CA ILE A 192 24.92 50.44 -3.51
C ILE A 192 24.50 50.92 -2.12
N PHE A 193 23.74 50.11 -1.38
CA PHE A 193 23.28 50.47 -0.04
C PHE A 193 24.45 50.64 0.93
N LEU A 194 25.39 49.70 0.94
CA LEU A 194 26.59 49.79 1.78
C LEU A 194 27.43 51.01 1.41
N HIS A 195 27.64 51.25 0.10
CA HIS A 195 28.34 52.44 -0.35
C HIS A 195 27.62 53.73 0.08
N ALA A 196 26.33 53.84 -0.18
CA ALA A 196 25.53 55.02 0.12
C ALA A 196 25.36 55.26 1.64
N LEU A 197 25.35 54.22 2.45
CA LEU A 197 25.22 54.31 3.91
C LEU A 197 26.52 54.77 4.58
N PHE A 198 27.67 54.27 4.11
CA PHE A 198 28.95 54.47 4.78
C PHE A 198 29.81 55.58 4.16
N HIS A 199 29.64 55.91 2.87
CA HIS A 199 30.43 56.96 2.21
C HIS A 199 29.99 58.37 2.64
N GLN A 200 30.93 59.22 3.02
CA GLN A 200 30.71 60.61 3.38
C GLN A 200 31.11 61.52 2.21
N THR A 201 30.24 62.45 1.80
CA THR A 201 30.56 63.43 0.74
C THR A 201 30.96 64.77 1.37
N PRO A 202 32.00 65.45 0.83
CA PRO A 202 32.62 66.62 1.48
C PRO A 202 31.69 67.85 1.61
N ASN A 203 30.54 67.87 0.93
CA ASN A 203 29.56 68.97 1.00
C ASN A 203 28.23 68.58 1.70
N GLN A 204 28.24 67.62 2.64
CA GLN A 204 27.02 67.20 3.34
C GLN A 204 26.29 68.33 4.10
N GLU A 205 27.00 69.34 4.59
CA GLU A 205 26.38 70.50 5.24
C GLU A 205 25.85 71.50 4.20
N ALA A 206 26.58 71.76 3.11
CA ALA A 206 26.15 72.67 2.05
C ALA A 206 24.95 72.11 1.25
N TYR A 207 24.99 70.84 0.83
CA TYR A 207 23.83 70.15 0.22
C TYR A 207 22.72 69.92 1.23
N GLY A 208 23.05 69.78 2.51
CA GLY A 208 22.08 69.63 3.58
C GLY A 208 21.22 70.88 3.76
N VAL A 209 21.85 72.07 3.69
CA VAL A 209 21.21 73.38 3.75
C VAL A 209 20.51 73.71 2.42
N GLN A 210 21.12 73.40 1.27
CA GLN A 210 20.48 73.58 -0.04
C GLN A 210 19.28 72.65 -0.25
N MET A 211 19.30 71.43 0.29
CA MET A 211 18.11 70.57 0.32
C MET A 211 17.06 71.07 1.31
N GLU A 212 17.41 71.69 2.43
CA GLU A 212 16.43 72.33 3.32
C GLU A 212 15.79 73.57 2.69
N GLU A 213 16.56 74.36 1.93
CA GLU A 213 16.06 75.50 1.15
C GLU A 213 15.24 75.07 -0.07
N MET A 214 15.69 74.08 -0.84
CA MET A 214 14.92 73.54 -1.99
C MET A 214 13.71 72.71 -1.56
N ALA A 215 13.75 72.05 -0.40
CA ALA A 215 12.60 71.39 0.21
C ALA A 215 11.52 72.37 0.70
N SER A 216 11.83 73.67 0.82
CA SER A 216 10.81 74.70 1.05
C SER A 216 10.01 75.03 -0.22
N SER A 217 10.51 74.66 -1.41
CA SER A 217 9.79 74.81 -2.68
C SER A 217 8.99 73.54 -2.99
N SER A 218 7.69 73.73 -3.19
CA SER A 218 6.72 72.66 -3.47
C SER A 218 7.12 71.81 -4.69
N ASP A 219 7.71 72.43 -5.71
CA ASP A 219 7.97 71.81 -7.02
C ASP A 219 9.19 70.86 -7.00
N TYR A 220 10.23 71.17 -6.22
CA TYR A 220 11.44 70.32 -6.15
C TYR A 220 11.19 69.03 -5.34
N ILE A 221 10.38 69.12 -4.27
CA ILE A 221 9.90 67.93 -3.54
C ILE A 221 9.06 67.03 -4.46
N ILE A 222 8.29 67.61 -5.37
CA ILE A 222 7.44 66.87 -6.31
C ILE A 222 8.30 66.19 -7.39
N GLU A 223 9.22 66.90 -8.07
CA GLU A 223 10.07 66.30 -9.12
C GLU A 223 11.05 65.24 -8.58
N PHE A 224 11.68 65.48 -7.43
CA PHE A 224 12.61 64.51 -6.83
C PHE A 224 11.89 63.25 -6.32
N LYS A 225 10.71 63.40 -5.71
CA LYS A 225 9.85 62.25 -5.37
C LYS A 225 9.45 61.48 -6.62
N ILE A 226 9.19 62.15 -7.75
CA ILE A 226 8.77 61.54 -9.01
C ILE A 226 9.88 60.65 -9.61
N ASP A 227 11.13 61.09 -9.67
CA ASP A 227 12.21 60.32 -10.33
C ASP A 227 12.76 59.17 -9.48
N VAL A 228 12.84 59.34 -8.16
CA VAL A 228 13.12 58.24 -7.22
C VAL A 228 11.96 57.23 -7.22
N PHE A 229 10.69 57.69 -7.27
CA PHE A 229 9.55 56.79 -7.44
C PHE A 229 9.53 56.09 -8.79
N LYS A 230 9.89 56.74 -9.91
CA LYS A 230 9.92 56.07 -11.23
C LYS A 230 10.95 54.93 -11.26
N THR A 231 12.11 55.16 -10.68
CA THR A 231 13.20 54.17 -10.64
C THR A 231 12.88 53.02 -9.67
N LEU A 232 12.35 53.32 -8.48
CA LEU A 232 11.83 52.30 -7.54
C LEU A 232 10.59 51.58 -8.07
N LYS A 233 9.73 52.25 -8.86
CA LYS A 233 8.59 51.63 -9.55
C LYS A 233 9.06 50.64 -10.61
N LEU A 234 10.05 50.98 -11.44
CA LEU A 234 10.54 50.07 -12.48
C LEU A 234 11.21 48.82 -11.87
N VAL A 235 12.04 49.00 -10.84
CA VAL A 235 12.68 47.91 -10.08
C VAL A 235 11.64 47.09 -9.29
N GLY A 236 10.68 47.75 -8.64
CA GLY A 236 9.59 47.09 -7.92
C GLY A 236 8.66 46.31 -8.85
N ILE A 237 8.31 46.84 -10.01
CA ILE A 237 7.47 46.16 -11.02
C ILE A 237 8.21 44.96 -11.59
N THR A 238 9.49 45.09 -11.96
CA THR A 238 10.29 43.97 -12.49
C THR A 238 10.52 42.87 -11.45
N ALA A 239 10.83 43.22 -10.20
CA ALA A 239 10.93 42.26 -9.09
C ALA A 239 9.60 41.58 -8.79
N SER A 240 8.48 42.32 -8.84
CA SER A 240 7.13 41.77 -8.63
C SER A 240 6.73 40.82 -9.77
N VAL A 241 7.03 41.16 -11.02
CA VAL A 241 6.75 40.31 -12.19
C VAL A 241 7.59 39.02 -12.13
N LEU A 242 8.87 39.10 -11.81
CA LEU A 242 9.73 37.91 -11.69
C LEU A 242 9.34 37.01 -10.51
N THR A 243 8.97 37.61 -9.37
CA THR A 243 8.43 36.87 -8.23
C THR A 243 7.11 36.21 -8.59
N ALA A 244 6.21 36.91 -9.28
CA ALA A 244 4.94 36.37 -9.76
C ALA A 244 5.16 35.20 -10.74
N ILE A 245 6.15 35.27 -11.64
CA ILE A 245 6.51 34.18 -12.56
C ILE A 245 7.08 32.98 -11.78
N GLY A 246 8.01 33.21 -10.84
CA GLY A 246 8.62 32.15 -10.03
C GLY A 246 7.60 31.44 -9.13
N VAL A 247 6.72 32.21 -8.48
CA VAL A 247 5.60 31.68 -7.69
C VAL A 247 4.62 30.93 -8.59
N SER A 248 4.26 31.48 -9.75
CA SER A 248 3.40 30.79 -10.72
C SER A 248 4.02 29.48 -11.20
N ALA A 249 5.31 29.45 -11.51
CA ALA A 249 6.02 28.23 -11.91
C ALA A 249 6.06 27.19 -10.78
N TYR A 250 6.27 27.61 -9.53
CA TYR A 250 6.18 26.73 -8.36
C TYR A 250 4.77 26.15 -8.19
N TYR A 251 3.72 26.97 -8.28
CA TYR A 251 2.34 26.53 -8.17
C TYR A 251 1.93 25.64 -9.35
N ILE A 252 2.37 25.95 -10.57
CA ILE A 252 2.15 25.11 -11.76
C ILE A 252 2.87 23.77 -11.59
N ASN A 253 4.13 23.74 -11.18
CA ASN A 253 4.86 22.49 -10.93
C ASN A 253 4.19 21.67 -9.82
N ARG A 254 3.79 22.30 -8.71
CA ARG A 254 3.06 21.66 -7.62
C ARG A 254 1.70 21.13 -8.09
N HIS A 255 0.98 21.87 -8.92
CA HIS A 255 -0.28 21.43 -9.51
C HIS A 255 -0.07 20.29 -10.49
N LEU A 256 0.96 20.33 -11.34
CA LEU A 256 1.31 19.25 -12.26
C LEU A 256 1.68 17.97 -11.51
N GLN A 257 2.47 18.07 -10.44
CA GLN A 257 2.81 16.94 -9.57
C GLN A 257 1.57 16.39 -8.85
N SER A 258 0.68 17.26 -8.37
CA SER A 258 -0.60 16.87 -7.77
C SER A 258 -1.49 16.16 -8.79
N SER A 259 -1.65 16.72 -9.99
CA SER A 259 -2.43 16.14 -11.09
C SER A 259 -1.86 14.78 -11.52
N LYS A 260 -0.53 14.65 -11.65
CA LYS A 260 0.12 13.35 -11.93
C LYS A 260 -0.17 12.32 -10.84
N ARG A 261 -0.10 12.71 -9.56
CA ARG A 261 -0.43 11.83 -8.43
C ARG A 261 -1.91 11.41 -8.42
N ILE A 262 -2.83 12.30 -8.80
CA ILE A 262 -4.26 11.97 -8.92
C ILE A 262 -4.45 10.94 -10.04
N ILE A 263 -3.90 11.18 -11.23
CA ILE A 263 -4.00 10.27 -12.37
C ILE A 263 -3.43 8.88 -12.03
N LEU A 264 -2.24 8.83 -11.43
CA LEU A 264 -1.60 7.58 -11.00
C LEU A 264 -2.46 6.80 -10.00
N ARG A 265 -3.09 7.50 -9.05
CA ARG A 265 -4.00 6.89 -8.07
C ARG A 265 -5.27 6.35 -8.70
N ASP A 266 -5.83 7.04 -9.70
CA ASP A 266 -7.02 6.58 -10.40
C ASP A 266 -6.72 5.36 -11.28
N GLU A 267 -5.55 5.32 -11.92
CA GLU A 267 -5.09 4.18 -12.71
C GLU A 267 -4.86 2.95 -11.84
N VAL A 268 -4.15 3.10 -10.71
CA VAL A 268 -4.00 2.04 -9.70
C VAL A 268 -5.36 1.59 -9.16
N ARG A 269 -6.28 2.52 -8.88
CA ARG A 269 -7.64 2.18 -8.42
C ARG A 269 -8.40 1.35 -9.46
N ASN A 270 -8.27 1.66 -10.74
CA ASN A 270 -8.91 0.90 -11.81
C ASN A 270 -8.35 -0.52 -11.94
N ILE A 271 -7.03 -0.69 -11.82
CA ILE A 271 -6.37 -2.01 -11.82
C ILE A 271 -6.80 -2.84 -10.60
N LEU A 272 -6.96 -2.19 -9.44
CA LEU A 272 -7.37 -2.86 -8.20
C LEU A 272 -8.88 -3.08 -8.08
N ARG A 273 -9.71 -2.43 -8.91
CA ARG A 273 -11.17 -2.50 -8.85
C ARG A 273 -11.72 -3.93 -8.95
N PRO A 274 -11.24 -4.82 -9.83
CA PRO A 274 -11.73 -6.21 -9.92
C PRO A 274 -11.53 -7.02 -8.63
N PHE A 275 -10.57 -6.64 -7.78
CA PHE A 275 -10.32 -7.29 -6.49
C PHE A 275 -11.29 -6.81 -5.39
N GLN A 276 -12.00 -5.70 -5.61
CA GLN A 276 -12.90 -5.10 -4.63
C GLN A 276 -14.31 -5.69 -4.73
N LEU A 277 -14.54 -6.77 -3.98
CA LEU A 277 -15.83 -7.48 -4.01
C LEU A 277 -16.96 -6.67 -3.36
N THR A 278 -18.09 -6.57 -4.08
CA THR A 278 -19.36 -6.05 -3.56
C THR A 278 -20.02 -7.05 -2.62
N GLU A 279 -20.96 -6.58 -1.78
CA GLU A 279 -21.71 -7.48 -0.91
C GLU A 279 -22.57 -8.49 -1.72
N GLU A 280 -23.11 -8.06 -2.86
CA GLU A 280 -23.85 -8.94 -3.77
C GLU A 280 -22.98 -10.08 -4.30
N GLN A 281 -21.76 -9.77 -4.75
CA GLN A 281 -20.81 -10.80 -5.19
C GLN A 281 -20.47 -11.77 -4.05
N ILE A 282 -20.27 -11.26 -2.83
CA ILE A 282 -20.00 -12.09 -1.64
C ILE A 282 -21.20 -13.02 -1.36
N ARG A 283 -22.43 -12.52 -1.42
CA ARG A 283 -23.63 -13.35 -1.22
C ARG A 283 -23.81 -14.38 -2.34
N ARG A 284 -23.43 -14.06 -3.58
CA ARG A 284 -23.40 -15.04 -4.68
C ARG A 284 -22.36 -16.15 -4.43
N VAL A 285 -21.17 -15.82 -3.91
CA VAL A 285 -20.18 -16.82 -3.47
C VAL A 285 -20.79 -17.73 -2.39
N MET A 286 -21.48 -17.17 -1.40
CA MET A 286 -22.15 -17.96 -0.35
C MET A 286 -23.19 -18.92 -0.93
N ALA A 287 -24.00 -18.46 -1.89
CA ALA A 287 -25.02 -19.28 -2.54
C ALA A 287 -24.42 -20.43 -3.35
N ASN A 288 -23.36 -20.15 -4.12
CA ASN A 288 -22.65 -21.16 -4.91
C ASN A 288 -21.97 -22.18 -3.99
N LEU A 289 -21.28 -21.74 -2.95
CA LEU A 289 -20.67 -22.62 -1.96
C LEU A 289 -21.71 -23.52 -1.29
N ASN A 290 -22.84 -22.96 -0.83
CA ASN A 290 -23.89 -23.77 -0.19
C ASN A 290 -24.51 -24.81 -1.15
N THR A 291 -24.64 -24.47 -2.43
CA THR A 291 -25.12 -25.37 -3.48
C THR A 291 -24.14 -26.52 -3.69
N GLU A 292 -22.86 -26.23 -3.89
CA GLU A 292 -21.82 -27.25 -4.10
C GLU A 292 -21.60 -28.11 -2.86
N MET A 293 -21.70 -27.55 -1.65
CA MET A 293 -21.70 -28.34 -0.42
C MET A 293 -22.88 -29.31 -0.38
N THR A 294 -24.08 -28.86 -0.77
CA THR A 294 -25.28 -29.71 -0.80
C THR A 294 -25.18 -30.81 -1.86
N ASN A 295 -24.58 -30.51 -3.01
CA ASN A 295 -24.33 -31.49 -4.06
C ASN A 295 -23.28 -32.53 -3.62
N GLY A 296 -22.17 -32.07 -3.05
CA GLY A 296 -21.10 -32.93 -2.54
C GLY A 296 -21.55 -33.89 -1.44
N LEU A 297 -22.53 -33.52 -0.60
CA LEU A 297 -23.09 -34.43 0.41
C LEU A 297 -23.89 -35.60 -0.19
N LYS A 298 -24.42 -35.46 -1.41
CA LYS A 298 -25.27 -36.48 -2.05
C LYS A 298 -24.45 -37.62 -2.67
N CYS A 299 -23.37 -37.31 -3.35
CA CYS A 299 -22.53 -38.29 -4.04
C CYS A 299 -21.07 -37.80 -4.22
N ASP A 300 -20.17 -38.73 -4.51
CA ASP A 300 -18.75 -38.46 -4.80
C ASP A 300 -18.48 -38.32 -6.32
N ASP A 301 -19.43 -37.77 -7.09
CA ASP A 301 -19.24 -37.59 -8.52
C ASP A 301 -18.44 -36.31 -8.82
N ALA A 302 -17.15 -36.50 -9.08
CA ALA A 302 -16.21 -35.42 -9.41
C ALA A 302 -16.47 -34.77 -10.78
N ALA A 303 -17.37 -35.33 -11.61
CA ALA A 303 -17.81 -34.71 -12.85
C ALA A 303 -18.94 -33.69 -12.63
N THR A 304 -19.73 -33.85 -11.56
CA THR A 304 -20.88 -32.98 -11.27
C THR A 304 -20.68 -32.07 -10.07
N ASN A 305 -19.73 -32.36 -9.18
CA ASN A 305 -19.55 -31.67 -7.90
C ASN A 305 -18.13 -31.09 -7.78
N ASP A 306 -18.02 -29.81 -7.43
CA ASP A 306 -16.72 -29.19 -7.13
C ASP A 306 -16.21 -29.58 -5.74
N LEU A 307 -17.14 -29.84 -4.80
CA LEU A 307 -16.81 -30.11 -3.40
C LEU A 307 -17.04 -31.56 -3.02
N ALA A 308 -16.00 -32.15 -2.44
CA ALA A 308 -16.00 -33.56 -2.11
C ALA A 308 -16.77 -33.88 -0.82
N MET A 309 -16.83 -32.98 0.18
CA MET A 309 -17.65 -33.17 1.39
C MET A 309 -17.46 -34.55 2.06
N PHE A 310 -16.22 -34.92 2.38
CA PHE A 310 -15.85 -36.25 2.86
C PHE A 310 -16.35 -36.52 4.29
N PRO A 311 -17.07 -37.63 4.52
CA PRO A 311 -17.37 -38.12 5.86
C PRO A 311 -16.09 -38.55 6.59
N THR A 312 -15.86 -38.07 7.81
CA THR A 312 -14.60 -38.31 8.54
C THR A 312 -14.68 -39.45 9.55
N TYR A 313 -15.84 -40.12 9.65
CA TYR A 313 -16.11 -41.20 10.61
C TYR A 313 -16.01 -40.78 12.09
N VAL A 314 -16.02 -39.46 12.36
CA VAL A 314 -16.14 -38.90 13.70
C VAL A 314 -17.60 -38.52 13.96
N HIS A 315 -18.25 -39.24 14.87
CA HIS A 315 -19.69 -39.14 15.14
C HIS A 315 -20.04 -38.38 16.43
N HIS A 316 -19.09 -38.30 17.35
CA HIS A 316 -19.29 -37.70 18.66
C HIS A 316 -18.19 -36.69 18.97
N GLY A 317 -18.59 -35.58 19.59
CA GLY A 317 -17.66 -34.68 20.25
C GLY A 317 -17.12 -35.28 21.57
N PRO A 318 -16.11 -34.65 22.17
CA PRO A 318 -15.56 -35.06 23.46
C PRO A 318 -16.62 -34.94 24.57
N SER A 319 -16.72 -35.95 25.44
CA SER A 319 -17.68 -35.97 26.56
C SER A 319 -17.11 -35.40 27.86
N GLY A 320 -15.77 -35.30 27.97
CA GLY A 320 -15.09 -34.96 29.23
C GLY A 320 -14.58 -36.18 30.00
N GLN A 321 -14.93 -37.39 29.55
CA GLN A 321 -14.56 -38.67 30.17
C GLN A 321 -13.38 -39.34 29.46
N GLU A 322 -12.92 -38.76 28.35
CA GLU A 322 -11.76 -39.24 27.63
C GLU A 322 -10.51 -39.20 28.52
N SER A 323 -9.68 -40.24 28.40
CA SER A 323 -8.37 -40.30 29.05
C SER A 323 -7.42 -41.18 28.25
N GLY A 324 -6.13 -41.06 28.52
CA GLY A 324 -5.10 -41.90 27.93
C GLY A 324 -3.91 -41.11 27.42
N GLU A 325 -3.00 -41.85 26.79
CA GLU A 325 -1.73 -41.35 26.31
C GLU A 325 -1.59 -41.68 24.83
N TYR A 326 -1.37 -40.66 24.00
CA TYR A 326 -1.42 -40.77 22.55
C TYR A 326 -0.21 -40.09 21.92
N LEU A 327 0.36 -40.74 20.92
CA LEU A 327 1.28 -40.09 19.99
C LEU A 327 0.48 -39.45 18.86
N VAL A 328 0.94 -38.32 18.35
CA VAL A 328 0.32 -37.64 17.22
C VAL A 328 1.38 -37.26 16.21
N VAL A 329 1.15 -37.63 14.94
CA VAL A 329 1.88 -37.09 13.79
C VAL A 329 0.97 -36.10 13.11
N ASP A 330 1.42 -34.86 12.97
CA ASP A 330 0.66 -33.78 12.35
C ASP A 330 1.37 -33.29 11.10
N LEU A 331 0.88 -33.76 9.94
CA LEU A 331 1.46 -33.55 8.62
C LEU A 331 0.51 -32.73 7.74
N GLY A 332 0.90 -31.49 7.44
CA GLY A 332 0.09 -30.59 6.60
C GLY A 332 0.86 -29.51 5.82
N GLY A 333 2.19 -29.51 5.85
CA GLY A 333 3.05 -28.55 5.14
C GLY A 333 4.51 -29.01 5.10
N SER A 334 5.43 -28.13 4.74
CA SER A 334 6.88 -28.45 4.66
C SER A 334 7.55 -28.77 6.00
N ASN A 335 6.84 -28.50 7.11
CA ASN A 335 7.18 -28.99 8.44
C ASN A 335 6.05 -29.89 8.92
N PHE A 336 6.41 -30.93 9.68
CA PHE A 336 5.43 -31.72 10.42
C PHE A 336 5.81 -31.77 11.89
N ARG A 337 4.86 -32.15 12.72
CA ARG A 337 5.03 -32.18 14.17
C ARG A 337 4.78 -33.58 14.68
N VAL A 338 5.63 -34.02 15.60
CA VAL A 338 5.36 -35.18 16.45
C VAL A 338 5.01 -34.67 17.82
N SER A 339 3.92 -35.18 18.40
CA SER A 339 3.45 -34.79 19.72
C SER A 339 3.17 -36.01 20.59
N HIS A 340 3.37 -35.84 21.89
CA HIS A 340 2.89 -36.72 22.94
C HIS A 340 1.81 -35.98 23.71
N VAL A 341 0.59 -36.54 23.69
CA VAL A 341 -0.59 -35.95 24.33
C VAL A 341 -1.07 -36.87 25.44
N VAL A 342 -1.08 -36.35 26.66
CA VAL A 342 -1.68 -37.01 27.82
C VAL A 342 -3.01 -36.35 28.10
N ILE A 343 -4.10 -37.12 27.98
CA ILE A 343 -5.46 -36.69 28.29
C ILE A 343 -5.78 -37.21 29.68
N GLU A 344 -5.97 -36.28 30.60
CA GLU A 344 -6.39 -36.57 31.97
C GLU A 344 -7.88 -36.27 32.12
N ALA A 345 -8.47 -36.73 33.23
CA ALA A 345 -9.89 -36.50 33.52
C ALA A 345 -10.26 -35.01 33.44
N ARG A 346 -11.51 -34.72 33.05
CA ARG A 346 -12.04 -33.35 32.87
C ARG A 346 -11.35 -32.56 31.73
N ASN A 347 -10.90 -33.25 30.68
CA ASN A 347 -10.27 -32.65 29.48
C ASN A 347 -8.98 -31.85 29.76
N ARG A 348 -8.27 -32.12 30.87
CA ARG A 348 -6.95 -31.51 31.07
C ARG A 348 -5.94 -32.24 30.18
N MET A 349 -5.39 -31.53 29.20
CA MET A 349 -4.44 -32.10 28.24
C MET A 349 -3.03 -31.55 28.48
N ARG A 350 -2.05 -32.44 28.59
CA ARG A 350 -0.63 -32.09 28.59
C ARG A 350 -0.06 -32.44 27.22
N LEU A 351 0.63 -31.47 26.61
CA LEU A 351 1.21 -31.59 25.28
C LEU A 351 2.72 -31.41 25.38
N ASN A 352 3.47 -32.35 24.81
CA ASN A 352 4.89 -32.18 24.50
C ASN A 352 5.05 -32.41 23.00
N ASN A 353 5.71 -31.50 22.29
CA ASN A 353 5.82 -31.59 20.83
C ASN A 353 7.22 -31.25 20.32
N LYS A 354 7.52 -31.73 19.11
CA LYS A 354 8.74 -31.41 18.36
C LYS A 354 8.39 -31.24 16.89
N ILE A 355 8.91 -30.18 16.28
CA ILE A 355 8.75 -29.88 14.86
C ILE A 355 9.94 -30.48 14.11
N PHE A 356 9.65 -31.14 12.99
CA PHE A 356 10.63 -31.69 12.06
C PHE A 356 10.43 -31.07 10.68
N LEU A 357 11.54 -30.65 10.06
CA LEU A 357 11.56 -30.14 8.69
C LEU A 357 11.56 -31.31 7.72
N ILE A 358 10.72 -31.25 6.69
CA ILE A 358 10.73 -32.24 5.61
C ILE A 358 11.70 -31.75 4.53
N PRO A 359 12.77 -32.51 4.21
CA PRO A 359 13.64 -32.19 3.09
C PRO A 359 12.83 -32.02 1.80
N HIS A 360 13.13 -30.98 1.01
CA HIS A 360 12.37 -30.67 -0.22
C HIS A 360 12.36 -31.85 -1.22
N SER A 361 13.43 -32.64 -1.27
CA SER A 361 13.51 -33.85 -2.09
C SER A 361 12.47 -34.91 -1.72
N LEU A 362 12.00 -34.94 -0.47
CA LEU A 362 10.95 -35.87 -0.02
C LEU A 362 9.54 -35.36 -0.32
N LEU A 363 9.35 -34.05 -0.51
CA LEU A 363 8.04 -33.47 -0.88
C LEU A 363 7.61 -33.84 -2.30
N LEU A 364 8.60 -34.09 -3.18
CA LEU A 364 8.44 -34.41 -4.59
C LEU A 364 8.98 -35.82 -4.94
N GLY A 365 9.35 -36.59 -3.92
CA GLY A 365 10.02 -37.88 -4.07
C GLY A 365 9.08 -39.07 -4.09
N GLU A 366 9.60 -40.23 -3.67
CA GLU A 366 8.81 -41.45 -3.48
C GLU A 366 8.05 -41.41 -2.14
N GLY A 367 6.78 -41.83 -2.16
CA GLY A 367 5.94 -41.91 -0.97
C GLY A 367 6.56 -42.75 0.15
N GLU A 368 7.12 -43.91 -0.17
CA GLU A 368 7.73 -44.80 0.82
C GLU A 368 8.84 -44.11 1.63
N LYS A 369 9.70 -43.34 0.96
CA LYS A 369 10.79 -42.57 1.59
C LYS A 369 10.25 -41.48 2.52
N LEU A 370 9.13 -40.83 2.16
CA LEU A 370 8.47 -39.86 3.03
C LEU A 370 7.98 -40.53 4.32
N PHE A 371 7.27 -41.66 4.22
CA PHE A 371 6.74 -42.36 5.39
C PHE A 371 7.85 -42.97 6.26
N ASP A 372 8.93 -43.48 5.66
CA ASP A 372 10.10 -43.96 6.41
C ASP A 372 10.79 -42.84 7.20
N TYR A 373 10.87 -41.63 6.62
CA TYR A 373 11.37 -40.45 7.30
C TYR A 373 10.46 -40.03 8.47
N ILE A 374 9.14 -40.09 8.30
CA ILE A 374 8.20 -39.83 9.39
C ILE A 374 8.39 -40.83 10.55
N ALA A 375 8.51 -42.11 10.23
CA ALA A 375 8.80 -43.16 11.21
C ALA A 375 10.15 -42.95 11.91
N GLU A 376 11.15 -42.36 11.23
CA GLU A 376 12.40 -41.94 11.83
C GLU A 376 12.24 -40.87 12.89
N CYS A 377 11.53 -39.81 12.56
CA CYS A 377 11.29 -38.72 13.47
C CYS A 377 10.46 -39.17 14.67
N LEU A 378 9.53 -40.11 14.48
CA LEU A 378 8.79 -40.76 15.56
C LEU A 378 9.72 -41.48 16.55
N GLN A 379 10.63 -42.32 16.06
CA GLN A 379 11.62 -43.01 16.90
C GLN A 379 12.47 -41.99 17.68
N ARG A 380 13.06 -41.02 16.97
CA ARG A 380 13.89 -39.98 17.60
C ARG A 380 13.13 -39.22 18.69
N PHE A 381 11.86 -38.88 18.45
CA PHE A 381 11.04 -38.18 19.43
C PHE A 381 10.77 -39.03 20.68
N ILE A 382 10.48 -40.33 20.52
CA ILE A 382 10.28 -41.26 21.63
C ILE A 382 11.55 -41.39 22.47
N ASP A 383 12.71 -41.53 21.82
CA ASP A 383 14.00 -41.69 22.48
C ASP A 383 14.41 -40.42 23.24
N ASP A 384 14.33 -39.25 22.58
CA ASP A 384 14.66 -37.95 23.17
C ASP A 384 13.82 -37.65 24.42
N ASN A 385 12.55 -38.04 24.40
CA ASN A 385 11.62 -37.80 25.50
C ASN A 385 11.51 -38.99 26.47
N LYS A 386 12.28 -40.05 26.24
CA LYS A 386 12.35 -41.24 27.10
C LYS A 386 10.99 -41.87 27.38
N LEU A 387 10.05 -41.80 26.41
CA LEU A 387 8.65 -42.19 26.63
C LEU A 387 8.51 -43.69 26.92
N SER A 388 9.43 -44.51 26.41
CA SER A 388 9.43 -45.96 26.59
C SER A 388 9.97 -46.43 27.95
N LEU A 389 10.68 -45.59 28.72
CA LEU A 389 11.40 -46.03 29.95
C LEU A 389 10.48 -46.60 31.04
N HIS A 390 9.22 -46.18 31.08
CA HIS A 390 8.26 -46.55 32.12
C HIS A 390 7.11 -47.41 31.58
N LYS A 391 7.21 -47.90 30.35
CA LYS A 391 6.19 -48.73 29.71
C LYS A 391 6.58 -50.20 29.81
N SER A 392 5.58 -51.08 29.93
CA SER A 392 5.82 -52.52 29.85
C SER A 392 6.37 -52.89 28.48
N THR A 393 7.10 -54.00 28.40
CA THR A 393 7.68 -54.46 27.13
C THR A 393 6.63 -54.65 26.06
N ASP A 394 5.41 -55.05 26.41
CA ASP A 394 4.32 -55.32 25.45
C ASP A 394 3.43 -54.12 25.15
N TYR A 395 3.70 -52.97 25.76
CA TYR A 395 2.94 -51.74 25.52
C TYR A 395 3.12 -51.25 24.08
N LYS A 396 2.01 -50.89 23.44
CA LYS A 396 1.99 -50.18 22.15
C LYS A 396 1.45 -48.78 22.37
N PHE A 397 2.11 -47.79 21.78
CA PHE A 397 1.56 -46.44 21.74
C PHE A 397 0.45 -46.37 20.70
N ASP A 398 -0.69 -45.82 21.09
CA ASP A 398 -1.75 -45.43 20.17
C ASP A 398 -1.33 -44.14 19.46
N LEU A 399 -1.32 -44.16 18.13
CA LEU A 399 -0.97 -43.02 17.29
C LEU A 399 -2.20 -42.50 16.55
N ALA A 400 -2.48 -41.20 16.71
CA ALA A 400 -3.39 -40.46 15.84
C ALA A 400 -2.58 -39.76 14.74
N PHE A 401 -2.94 -39.98 13.49
CA PHE A 401 -2.28 -39.39 12.34
C PHE A 401 -3.13 -38.23 11.82
N THR A 402 -2.76 -37.00 12.17
CA THR A 402 -3.32 -35.84 11.47
C THR A 402 -2.69 -35.74 10.08
N PHE A 403 -3.53 -35.88 9.06
CA PHE A 403 -3.11 -35.83 7.67
C PHE A 403 -3.99 -34.82 6.91
N SER A 404 -3.43 -33.64 6.66
CA SER A 404 -4.18 -32.48 6.15
C SER A 404 -4.33 -32.47 4.63
N PHE A 405 -4.70 -33.60 4.04
CA PHE A 405 -4.91 -33.74 2.59
C PHE A 405 -6.28 -34.37 2.31
N PRO A 406 -6.84 -34.16 1.09
CA PRO A 406 -8.09 -34.79 0.70
C PRO A 406 -8.01 -36.32 0.76
N CYS A 407 -8.75 -36.92 1.67
CA CYS A 407 -8.80 -38.37 1.86
C CYS A 407 -10.23 -38.88 1.83
N LYS A 408 -10.43 -39.99 1.11
CA LYS A 408 -11.66 -40.79 1.22
C LYS A 408 -11.48 -41.79 2.34
N GLN A 409 -12.16 -41.56 3.46
CA GLN A 409 -12.17 -42.46 4.60
C GLN A 409 -13.25 -43.53 4.44
N THR A 410 -12.95 -44.75 4.88
CA THR A 410 -13.92 -45.85 5.08
C THR A 410 -14.05 -46.21 6.56
N SER A 411 -13.08 -45.78 7.37
CA SER A 411 -13.12 -45.80 8.83
C SER A 411 -12.12 -44.76 9.39
N LEU A 412 -11.98 -44.68 10.71
CA LEU A 412 -10.87 -43.93 11.32
C LEU A 412 -9.50 -44.57 11.04
N ARG A 413 -9.44 -45.85 10.65
CA ARG A 413 -8.17 -46.59 10.47
C ARG A 413 -7.83 -46.89 9.01
N GLU A 414 -8.60 -46.35 8.07
CA GLU A 414 -8.43 -46.60 6.65
C GLU A 414 -8.82 -45.35 5.85
N ALA A 415 -7.89 -44.83 5.07
CA ALA A 415 -8.09 -43.60 4.33
C ALA A 415 -7.26 -43.55 3.05
N THR A 416 -7.93 -43.49 1.90
CA THR A 416 -7.27 -43.39 0.60
C THR A 416 -6.99 -41.93 0.25
N LEU A 417 -5.74 -41.59 -0.06
CA LEU A 417 -5.40 -40.24 -0.55
C LEU A 417 -6.01 -40.00 -1.93
N VAL A 418 -6.75 -38.89 -2.09
CA VAL A 418 -7.40 -38.52 -3.36
C VAL A 418 -6.47 -37.70 -4.25
N SER A 419 -5.81 -36.70 -3.68
CA SER A 419 -4.87 -35.85 -4.43
C SER A 419 -3.94 -35.12 -3.48
N TRP A 420 -2.73 -34.82 -3.95
CA TRP A 420 -1.81 -33.95 -3.21
C TRP A 420 -2.18 -32.47 -3.36
N THR A 421 -1.92 -31.70 -2.31
CA THR A 421 -2.07 -30.25 -2.28
C THR A 421 -0.86 -29.61 -1.60
N LYS A 422 -0.85 -28.28 -1.41
CA LYS A 422 0.14 -27.57 -0.57
C LYS A 422 1.61 -27.81 -0.94
N GLY A 423 1.89 -28.08 -2.21
CA GLY A 423 3.25 -28.30 -2.73
C GLY A 423 3.79 -29.73 -2.63
N PHE A 424 3.00 -30.69 -2.16
CA PHE A 424 3.36 -32.11 -2.20
C PHE A 424 3.08 -32.70 -3.58
N SER A 425 3.89 -33.68 -3.98
CA SER A 425 3.67 -34.47 -5.20
C SER A 425 4.37 -35.83 -5.13
N CYS A 426 4.31 -36.48 -3.96
CA CYS A 426 4.99 -37.76 -3.77
C CYS A 426 4.36 -38.86 -4.64
N THR A 427 5.20 -39.60 -5.35
CA THR A 427 4.76 -40.73 -6.20
C THR A 427 4.28 -41.91 -5.36
N SER A 428 3.36 -42.71 -5.91
CA SER A 428 2.85 -43.94 -5.29
C SER A 428 2.14 -43.76 -3.93
N VAL A 429 1.55 -42.59 -3.68
CA VAL A 429 0.70 -42.34 -2.50
C VAL A 429 -0.76 -42.12 -2.87
N VAL A 430 -1.02 -41.34 -3.93
CA VAL A 430 -2.39 -41.11 -4.42
C VAL A 430 -3.04 -42.45 -4.78
N GLY A 431 -4.27 -42.67 -4.35
CA GLY A 431 -5.00 -43.93 -4.52
C GLY A 431 -4.63 -45.04 -3.54
N ASN A 432 -3.72 -44.80 -2.58
CA ASN A 432 -3.32 -45.78 -1.57
C ASN A 432 -3.77 -45.36 -0.16
N ASP A 433 -3.91 -46.35 0.73
CA ASP A 433 -4.26 -46.13 2.14
C ASP A 433 -3.06 -45.59 2.93
N VAL A 434 -3.13 -44.31 3.30
CA VAL A 434 -2.03 -43.63 4.00
C VAL A 434 -1.86 -44.09 5.45
N VAL A 435 -2.89 -44.68 6.06
CA VAL A 435 -2.79 -45.28 7.40
C VAL A 435 -1.94 -46.53 7.32
N LEU A 436 -2.23 -47.41 6.34
CA LEU A 436 -1.45 -48.60 6.08
C LEU A 436 0.00 -48.25 5.73
N MET A 437 0.23 -47.26 4.87
CA MET A 437 1.59 -46.83 4.49
C MET A 437 2.42 -46.37 5.70
N LEU A 438 1.83 -45.56 6.58
CA LEU A 438 2.51 -45.13 7.81
C LEU A 438 2.75 -46.32 8.75
N GLN A 439 1.77 -47.22 8.91
CA GLN A 439 1.91 -48.41 9.75
C GLN A 439 3.03 -49.33 9.22
N GLN A 440 3.16 -49.50 7.91
CA GLN A 440 4.24 -50.27 7.29
C GLN A 440 5.61 -49.63 7.54
N ALA A 441 5.72 -48.30 7.41
CA ALA A 441 6.96 -47.58 7.70
C ALA A 441 7.38 -47.71 9.17
N ILE A 442 6.42 -47.65 10.10
CA ILE A 442 6.65 -47.92 11.53
C ILE A 442 7.15 -49.36 11.73
N ASN A 443 6.48 -50.35 11.12
CA ASN A 443 6.82 -51.77 11.27
C ASN A 443 8.19 -52.13 10.72
N ARG A 444 8.68 -51.43 9.67
CA ARG A 444 10.03 -51.60 9.13
C ARG A 444 11.12 -51.21 10.15
N ARG A 445 10.81 -50.37 11.13
CA ARG A 445 11.77 -49.92 12.14
C ARG A 445 11.75 -50.84 13.36
N LYS A 446 12.92 -51.41 13.68
CA LYS A 446 13.09 -52.27 14.86
C LYS A 446 12.87 -51.47 16.13
N GLY A 447 12.00 -51.96 17.03
CA GLY A 447 11.77 -51.38 18.35
C GLY A 447 10.60 -50.41 18.46
N LEU A 448 9.98 -49.99 17.35
CA LEU A 448 8.78 -49.14 17.38
C LEU A 448 7.52 -49.97 17.61
N LYS A 449 7.00 -49.93 18.84
CA LYS A 449 5.71 -50.52 19.20
C LYS A 449 4.63 -49.43 19.14
N ILE A 450 4.13 -49.16 17.93
CA ILE A 450 3.10 -48.13 17.68
C ILE A 450 1.99 -48.71 16.80
N GLU A 451 0.75 -48.43 17.14
CA GLU A 451 -0.43 -48.73 16.33
C GLU A 451 -1.08 -47.42 15.85
N VAL A 452 -1.29 -47.26 14.54
CA VAL A 452 -2.03 -46.12 14.01
C VAL A 452 -3.53 -46.38 14.20
N VAL A 453 -4.14 -45.68 15.17
CA VAL A 453 -5.53 -45.95 15.60
C VAL A 453 -6.56 -45.03 14.99
N ALA A 454 -6.14 -43.87 14.48
CA ALA A 454 -7.02 -42.88 13.87
C ALA A 454 -6.27 -42.03 12.83
N LEU A 455 -6.90 -41.76 11.69
CA LEU A 455 -6.56 -40.68 10.76
C LEU A 455 -7.56 -39.53 10.93
N VAL A 456 -7.04 -38.32 11.01
CA VAL A 456 -7.82 -37.13 11.31
C VAL A 456 -7.40 -36.00 10.38
N ASN A 457 -8.36 -35.26 9.81
CA ASN A 457 -8.04 -34.03 9.09
C ASN A 457 -7.75 -32.90 10.10
N ASP A 458 -6.84 -31.98 9.79
CA ASP A 458 -6.48 -30.87 10.69
C ASP A 458 -7.65 -29.98 11.11
N THR A 459 -8.63 -29.76 10.22
CA THR A 459 -9.86 -29.06 10.55
C THR A 459 -10.66 -29.79 11.63
N VAL A 460 -10.72 -31.13 11.56
CA VAL A 460 -11.41 -32.00 12.51
C VAL A 460 -10.69 -31.98 13.86
N GLY A 461 -9.36 -32.09 13.87
CA GLY A 461 -8.57 -31.94 15.08
C GLY A 461 -8.83 -30.56 15.72
N THR A 462 -8.74 -29.49 14.94
CA THR A 462 -9.02 -28.12 15.40
C THR A 462 -10.41 -27.97 16.02
N LEU A 463 -11.45 -28.52 15.39
CA LEU A 463 -12.82 -28.59 15.93
C LEU A 463 -12.86 -29.37 17.25
N MET A 464 -12.31 -30.59 17.27
CA MET A 464 -12.39 -31.49 18.42
C MET A 464 -11.69 -30.92 19.65
N ALA A 465 -10.50 -30.32 19.48
CA ALA A 465 -9.80 -29.63 20.56
C ALA A 465 -10.63 -28.48 21.13
N CYS A 466 -11.23 -27.65 20.28
CA CYS A 466 -12.04 -26.51 20.74
C CYS A 466 -13.36 -26.96 21.39
N SER A 467 -14.00 -27.99 20.85
CA SER A 467 -15.25 -28.55 21.37
C SER A 467 -15.12 -29.19 22.75
N SER A 468 -13.89 -29.53 23.18
CA SER A 468 -13.60 -29.99 24.54
C SER A 468 -13.75 -28.89 25.61
N ILE A 469 -13.71 -27.62 25.17
CA ILE A 469 -13.84 -26.42 26.00
C ILE A 469 -15.20 -25.75 25.76
N TYR A 470 -15.59 -25.61 24.50
CA TYR A 470 -16.80 -24.90 24.07
C TYR A 470 -17.81 -25.89 23.47
N ARG A 471 -18.88 -26.23 24.21
CA ARG A 471 -19.90 -27.18 23.74
C ARG A 471 -20.68 -26.70 22.49
N ASP A 472 -20.74 -25.39 22.28
CA ASP A 472 -21.34 -24.76 21.10
C ASP A 472 -20.36 -24.69 19.91
N CYS A 473 -19.16 -25.26 20.03
CA CYS A 473 -18.21 -25.36 18.93
C CYS A 473 -18.60 -26.51 17.98
N LYS A 474 -18.99 -26.16 16.75
CA LYS A 474 -19.53 -27.11 15.77
C LYS A 474 -18.91 -27.04 14.38
N ALA A 475 -17.93 -26.17 14.19
CA ALA A 475 -17.12 -26.09 12.97
C ALA A 475 -15.65 -25.83 13.29
N GLY A 476 -14.76 -26.40 12.49
CA GLY A 476 -13.32 -26.18 12.53
C GLY A 476 -12.83 -25.66 11.19
N VAL A 477 -12.00 -24.62 11.20
CA VAL A 477 -11.55 -23.90 10.02
C VAL A 477 -10.04 -23.73 10.07
N ILE A 478 -9.36 -24.00 8.96
CA ILE A 478 -7.94 -23.72 8.77
C ILE A 478 -7.80 -22.59 7.76
N LEU A 479 -7.12 -21.51 8.16
CA LEU A 479 -6.73 -20.36 7.35
C LEU A 479 -5.21 -20.16 7.46
N GLY A 480 -4.44 -20.99 6.75
CA GLY A 480 -2.98 -21.04 6.83
C GLY A 480 -2.35 -21.15 5.46
N THR A 481 -1.35 -22.04 5.31
CA THR A 481 -0.72 -22.36 4.01
C THR A 481 -1.77 -22.73 2.97
N GLY A 482 -2.73 -23.58 3.34
CA GLY A 482 -3.97 -23.81 2.59
C GLY A 482 -5.19 -23.34 3.38
N ILE A 483 -6.38 -23.54 2.83
CA ILE A 483 -7.64 -23.37 3.55
C ILE A 483 -8.49 -24.64 3.51
N ASN A 484 -9.14 -24.94 4.62
CA ASN A 484 -10.13 -26.00 4.68
C ASN A 484 -11.11 -25.74 5.83
N ALA A 485 -12.24 -26.46 5.84
CA ALA A 485 -13.12 -26.49 6.98
C ALA A 485 -13.81 -27.85 7.15
N CYS A 486 -14.24 -28.10 8.38
CA CYS A 486 -15.18 -29.15 8.72
C CYS A 486 -16.31 -28.62 9.61
N TYR A 487 -17.41 -29.36 9.67
CA TYR A 487 -18.52 -29.07 10.58
C TYR A 487 -19.31 -30.34 10.88
N PHE A 488 -20.09 -30.31 11.97
CA PHE A 488 -21.08 -31.35 12.25
C PHE A 488 -22.27 -31.22 11.29
N GLU A 489 -22.54 -32.27 10.52
CA GLU A 489 -23.71 -32.39 9.66
C GLU A 489 -24.63 -33.51 10.17
N HIS A 490 -25.93 -33.34 9.95
CA HIS A 490 -26.91 -34.39 10.27
C HIS A 490 -26.81 -35.53 9.27
N ILE A 491 -26.82 -36.78 9.76
CA ILE A 491 -26.67 -37.98 8.92
C ILE A 491 -27.77 -38.12 7.85
N GLU A 492 -28.93 -37.51 8.08
CA GLU A 492 -30.06 -37.44 7.13
C GLU A 492 -29.71 -36.61 5.89
N ASN A 493 -28.82 -35.62 6.03
CA ASN A 493 -28.35 -34.77 4.94
C ASN A 493 -27.19 -35.40 4.15
N VAL A 494 -26.74 -36.61 4.53
CA VAL A 494 -25.57 -37.27 3.92
C VAL A 494 -25.96 -38.64 3.35
N PRO A 495 -26.65 -38.70 2.19
CA PRO A 495 -27.04 -39.96 1.55
C PRO A 495 -25.85 -40.90 1.30
N LYS A 496 -24.67 -40.36 0.94
CA LYS A 496 -23.46 -41.13 0.65
C LYS A 496 -22.77 -41.75 1.88
N TRP A 497 -23.26 -41.49 3.08
CA TRP A 497 -22.73 -42.11 4.29
C TRP A 497 -22.90 -43.64 4.23
N ALA A 498 -21.76 -44.34 4.24
CA ALA A 498 -21.69 -45.79 4.13
C ALA A 498 -21.48 -46.53 5.47
N GLY A 499 -21.26 -45.79 6.57
CA GLY A 499 -21.15 -46.41 7.90
C GLY A 499 -22.52 -46.71 8.51
N LEU A 500 -22.51 -47.18 9.77
CA LEU A 500 -23.73 -47.58 10.46
C LEU A 500 -24.72 -46.40 10.60
N ARG A 501 -25.99 -46.68 10.30
CA ARG A 501 -27.14 -45.77 10.55
C ARG A 501 -27.93 -46.33 11.73
N ASP A 502 -27.34 -46.31 12.91
CA ASP A 502 -28.01 -46.70 14.15
C ASP A 502 -28.61 -45.49 14.89
N ASN A 503 -29.40 -45.75 15.93
CA ASN A 503 -30.04 -44.70 16.73
C ASN A 503 -29.05 -43.83 17.53
N THR A 504 -27.78 -44.21 17.59
CA THR A 504 -26.73 -43.50 18.36
C THR A 504 -25.99 -42.48 17.50
N THR A 505 -25.88 -42.72 16.19
CA THR A 505 -25.17 -41.88 15.22
C THR A 505 -26.11 -40.86 14.56
N LYS A 506 -26.31 -39.71 15.22
CA LYS A 506 -27.19 -38.64 14.70
C LYS A 506 -26.49 -37.63 13.80
N GLN A 507 -25.20 -37.40 14.05
CA GLN A 507 -24.39 -36.41 13.36
C GLN A 507 -23.03 -37.00 13.03
N ILE A 508 -22.43 -36.49 11.96
CA ILE A 508 -21.08 -36.86 11.52
C ILE A 508 -20.31 -35.59 11.18
N ILE A 509 -19.01 -35.57 11.44
CA ILE A 509 -18.18 -34.46 10.97
C ILE A 509 -17.89 -34.66 9.48
N ILE A 510 -18.07 -33.60 8.70
CA ILE A 510 -17.78 -33.57 7.26
C ILE A 510 -16.57 -32.68 7.02
N SER A 511 -15.53 -33.20 6.36
CA SER A 511 -14.46 -32.38 5.79
C SER A 511 -14.94 -31.82 4.46
N THR A 512 -15.02 -30.50 4.34
CA THR A 512 -15.63 -29.85 3.18
C THR A 512 -14.74 -29.89 1.94
N GLU A 513 -13.42 -29.85 2.13
CA GLU A 513 -12.43 -29.59 1.07
C GLU A 513 -12.81 -28.36 0.23
N TRP A 514 -13.36 -27.32 0.90
CA TRP A 514 -13.94 -26.15 0.26
C TRP A 514 -12.96 -25.32 -0.59
N GLY A 515 -11.67 -25.60 -0.50
CA GLY A 515 -10.63 -24.96 -1.31
C GLY A 515 -10.78 -25.29 -2.79
N ALA A 516 -11.40 -26.43 -3.11
CA ALA A 516 -11.64 -26.90 -4.47
C ALA A 516 -12.75 -26.15 -5.23
N LEU A 517 -13.58 -25.36 -4.53
CA LEU A 517 -14.69 -24.62 -5.14
C LEU A 517 -14.21 -23.75 -6.32
N GLY A 518 -14.92 -23.81 -7.45
CA GLY A 518 -14.69 -22.97 -8.62
C GLY A 518 -14.11 -23.70 -9.83
N LYS A 519 -13.85 -25.02 -9.74
CA LYS A 519 -13.40 -25.84 -10.87
C LYS A 519 -14.42 -25.86 -12.02
N ASN A 520 -15.71 -25.88 -11.71
CA ASN A 520 -16.80 -25.80 -12.70
C ASN A 520 -17.09 -24.37 -13.21
N GLY A 521 -16.27 -23.38 -12.85
CA GLY A 521 -16.44 -21.98 -13.24
C GLY A 521 -17.45 -21.19 -12.39
N CYS A 522 -18.02 -21.78 -11.33
CA CYS A 522 -18.98 -21.09 -10.47
C CYS A 522 -18.42 -19.83 -9.77
N LEU A 523 -17.10 -19.62 -9.76
CA LEU A 523 -16.43 -18.44 -9.22
C LEU A 523 -15.87 -17.49 -10.29
N ASP A 524 -16.07 -17.75 -11.58
CA ASP A 524 -15.42 -16.96 -12.66
C ASP A 524 -15.79 -15.47 -12.64
N PHE A 525 -16.97 -15.13 -12.10
CA PHE A 525 -17.44 -13.75 -11.96
C PHE A 525 -16.64 -12.90 -10.94
N ILE A 526 -15.78 -13.53 -10.13
CA ILE A 526 -14.85 -12.84 -9.21
C ILE A 526 -13.37 -13.12 -9.53
N ARG A 527 -13.08 -14.03 -10.46
CA ARG A 527 -11.71 -14.34 -10.87
C ARG A 527 -11.18 -13.23 -11.77
N THR A 528 -10.07 -12.65 -11.36
CA THR A 528 -9.29 -11.68 -12.15
C THR A 528 -8.32 -12.41 -13.06
N ASP A 529 -7.74 -11.69 -14.03
CA ASP A 529 -6.74 -12.28 -14.93
C ASP A 529 -5.47 -12.71 -14.17
N ILE A 530 -5.13 -11.99 -13.09
CA ILE A 530 -4.05 -12.38 -12.17
C ILE A 530 -4.35 -13.71 -11.47
N ASP A 531 -5.61 -13.97 -11.09
CA ASP A 531 -5.99 -15.25 -10.48
C ASP A 531 -5.91 -16.40 -11.49
N ARG A 532 -6.16 -16.13 -12.78
CA ARG A 532 -6.02 -17.11 -13.87
C ARG A 532 -4.55 -17.42 -14.16
N GLU A 533 -3.71 -16.39 -14.25
CA GLU A 533 -2.26 -16.54 -14.45
C GLU A 533 -1.61 -17.33 -13.30
N LEU A 534 -1.98 -17.04 -12.05
CA LEU A 534 -1.51 -17.79 -10.89
C LEU A 534 -1.93 -19.27 -10.94
N ASP A 535 -3.17 -19.53 -11.33
CA ASP A 535 -3.75 -20.87 -11.43
C ASP A 535 -3.06 -21.70 -12.52
N GLU A 536 -2.95 -21.16 -13.73
CA GLU A 536 -2.30 -21.79 -14.89
C GLU A 536 -0.83 -22.14 -14.62
N SER A 537 -0.11 -21.27 -13.90
CA SER A 537 1.28 -21.51 -13.55
C SER A 537 1.48 -22.44 -12.35
N SER A 538 0.44 -22.76 -11.57
CA SER A 538 0.53 -23.58 -10.36
C SER A 538 0.82 -25.06 -10.63
N LEU A 539 1.21 -25.79 -9.58
CA LEU A 539 1.40 -27.25 -9.66
C LEU A 539 0.12 -28.02 -10.01
N THR A 540 -1.05 -27.42 -9.74
CA THR A 540 -2.36 -28.03 -9.92
C THR A 540 -3.33 -27.06 -10.62
N PRO A 541 -3.13 -26.78 -11.93
CA PRO A 541 -4.00 -25.87 -12.68
C PRO A 541 -5.48 -26.31 -12.62
N GLN A 542 -6.39 -25.33 -12.52
CA GLN A 542 -7.84 -25.49 -12.40
C GLN A 542 -8.32 -26.24 -11.14
N GLN A 543 -7.41 -26.60 -10.23
CA GLN A 543 -7.75 -27.16 -8.92
C GLN A 543 -7.55 -26.12 -7.82
N GLN A 544 -8.21 -26.31 -6.69
CA GLN A 544 -8.03 -25.44 -5.52
C GLN A 544 -8.28 -23.94 -5.81
N VAL A 545 -9.23 -23.64 -6.70
CA VAL A 545 -9.47 -22.27 -7.21
C VAL A 545 -9.81 -21.30 -6.08
N PHE A 546 -10.68 -21.70 -5.15
CA PHE A 546 -11.05 -20.88 -3.99
C PHE A 546 -9.88 -20.70 -3.01
N GLU A 547 -9.10 -21.76 -2.77
CA GLU A 547 -7.91 -21.70 -1.91
C GLU A 547 -6.84 -20.75 -2.46
N LYS A 548 -6.66 -20.71 -3.78
CA LYS A 548 -5.71 -19.82 -4.47
C LYS A 548 -6.02 -18.34 -4.28
N MET A 549 -7.29 -17.98 -4.09
CA MET A 549 -7.68 -16.58 -3.85
C MET A 549 -7.55 -16.13 -2.39
N ILE A 550 -7.25 -17.04 -1.44
CA ILE A 550 -7.38 -16.78 0.01
C ILE A 550 -6.12 -17.15 0.80
N SER A 551 -5.57 -18.34 0.58
CA SER A 551 -4.58 -18.94 1.48
C SER A 551 -3.21 -18.23 1.47
N ALA A 552 -2.44 -18.45 2.54
CA ALA A 552 -1.13 -17.82 2.70
C ALA A 552 -0.10 -18.24 1.64
N LEU A 553 -0.26 -19.43 1.04
CA LEU A 553 0.62 -19.91 -0.02
C LEU A 553 0.53 -19.03 -1.28
N TYR A 554 -0.66 -18.53 -1.61
CA TYR A 554 -0.91 -17.83 -2.87
C TYR A 554 -1.11 -16.32 -2.69
N LEU A 555 -1.44 -15.84 -1.49
CA LEU A 555 -1.72 -14.43 -1.21
C LEU A 555 -0.56 -13.50 -1.64
N GLY A 556 0.67 -13.88 -1.32
CA GLY A 556 1.85 -13.10 -1.69
C GLY A 556 2.13 -13.13 -3.20
N GLU A 557 1.85 -14.24 -3.85
CA GLU A 557 2.02 -14.39 -5.30
C GLU A 557 1.02 -13.55 -6.09
N ILE A 558 -0.23 -13.44 -5.64
CA ILE A 558 -1.21 -12.50 -6.22
C ILE A 558 -0.68 -11.06 -6.15
N VAL A 559 -0.14 -10.67 -4.99
CA VAL A 559 0.45 -9.32 -4.82
C VAL A 559 1.64 -9.13 -5.76
N ARG A 560 2.54 -10.12 -5.87
CA ARG A 560 3.69 -10.08 -6.78
C ARG A 560 3.25 -9.89 -8.23
N LEU A 561 2.26 -10.65 -8.70
CA LEU A 561 1.75 -10.56 -10.07
C LEU A 561 1.12 -9.18 -10.36
N ILE A 562 0.38 -8.61 -9.40
CA ILE A 562 -0.12 -7.23 -9.55
C ILE A 562 1.04 -6.22 -9.61
N ILE A 563 2.08 -6.40 -8.80
CA ILE A 563 3.28 -5.54 -8.86
C ILE A 563 3.94 -5.65 -10.24
N VAL A 564 4.04 -6.86 -10.80
CA VAL A 564 4.58 -7.07 -12.16
C VAL A 564 3.74 -6.35 -13.22
N ASP A 565 2.42 -6.46 -13.18
CA ASP A 565 1.52 -5.74 -14.11
C ASP A 565 1.68 -4.21 -13.98
N LEU A 566 1.75 -3.68 -12.76
CA LEU A 566 1.97 -2.25 -12.52
C LEU A 566 3.34 -1.76 -13.03
N VAL A 567 4.36 -2.60 -12.93
CA VAL A 567 5.70 -2.33 -13.47
C VAL A 567 5.68 -2.33 -15.00
N GLN A 568 5.03 -3.31 -15.63
CA GLN A 568 4.90 -3.39 -17.10
C GLN A 568 4.17 -2.17 -17.66
N ARG A 569 3.19 -1.65 -16.92
CA ARG A 569 2.47 -0.40 -17.25
C ARG A 569 3.26 0.88 -16.95
N SER A 570 4.49 0.78 -16.45
CA SER A 570 5.32 1.93 -16.03
C SER A 570 4.68 2.79 -14.93
N ILE A 571 3.78 2.22 -14.13
CA ILE A 571 3.14 2.87 -12.96
C ILE A 571 4.06 2.80 -11.74
N LEU A 572 4.68 1.64 -11.51
CA LEU A 572 5.72 1.45 -10.50
C LEU A 572 7.11 1.56 -11.15
N PHE A 573 8.04 2.20 -10.43
CA PHE A 573 9.45 2.34 -10.84
C PHE A 573 9.68 2.92 -12.26
N PRO A 574 8.99 4.01 -12.67
CA PRO A 574 9.07 4.55 -14.03
C PRO A 574 10.49 4.96 -14.41
N GLY A 575 10.94 4.55 -15.61
CA GLY A 575 12.24 4.92 -16.19
C GLY A 575 13.47 4.26 -15.55
N ARG A 576 13.31 3.53 -14.44
CA ARG A 576 14.37 2.77 -13.77
C ARG A 576 14.58 1.37 -14.37
N MET A 577 13.61 0.89 -15.14
CA MET A 577 13.67 -0.42 -15.78
C MET A 577 14.07 -0.39 -17.26
N GLN A 578 14.05 0.79 -17.90
CA GLN A 578 14.32 0.94 -19.35
C GLN A 578 15.70 1.54 -19.68
N LYS A 579 16.50 1.96 -18.68
CA LYS A 579 17.76 2.68 -18.92
C LYS A 579 18.99 1.92 -18.46
N SER A 580 19.35 0.83 -19.15
CA SER A 580 20.75 0.52 -19.52
C SER A 580 20.83 -0.77 -20.33
N PRO A 581 21.30 -0.75 -21.60
CA PRO A 581 21.63 -1.95 -22.36
C PRO A 581 22.91 -2.67 -21.87
N SER A 582 23.63 -2.08 -20.91
CA SER A 582 24.98 -2.51 -20.53
C SER A 582 25.16 -2.69 -19.01
N ILE A 583 24.10 -2.54 -18.21
CA ILE A 583 24.08 -2.93 -16.80
C ILE A 583 23.26 -4.23 -16.72
N ARG A 584 23.92 -5.24 -16.16
CA ARG A 584 23.54 -6.65 -16.04
C ARG A 584 22.08 -6.91 -15.59
N PRO A 585 21.52 -8.10 -15.87
CA PRO A 585 20.14 -8.52 -15.55
C PRO A 585 19.83 -8.70 -14.05
N ASP A 586 20.44 -7.93 -13.17
CA ASP A 586 20.56 -8.28 -11.75
C ASP A 586 19.46 -7.61 -10.88
N TYR A 587 18.93 -6.45 -11.30
CA TYR A 587 17.80 -5.79 -10.63
C TYR A 587 16.43 -6.43 -10.93
N ASN A 588 16.37 -7.30 -11.96
CA ASN A 588 15.14 -7.92 -12.46
C ASN A 588 14.82 -9.27 -11.83
N ILE A 589 15.79 -9.96 -11.22
CA ILE A 589 15.64 -11.40 -10.97
C ILE A 589 14.58 -11.70 -9.90
N PHE A 590 14.48 -10.92 -8.81
CA PHE A 590 13.68 -11.35 -7.64
C PHE A 590 12.17 -11.08 -7.75
N LEU A 591 11.73 -9.97 -8.35
CA LEU A 591 10.29 -9.74 -8.62
C LEU A 591 9.74 -10.72 -9.67
N ILE A 592 10.58 -11.21 -10.58
CA ILE A 592 10.22 -12.21 -11.60
C ILE A 592 10.19 -13.62 -11.00
N LEU A 593 11.07 -13.93 -10.06
CA LEU A 593 11.10 -15.22 -9.40
C LEU A 593 9.83 -15.44 -8.57
N ARG A 594 9.04 -16.42 -9.00
CA ARG A 594 7.88 -16.92 -8.28
C ARG A 594 8.24 -17.26 -6.83
N GLY A 595 7.37 -16.90 -5.90
CA GLY A 595 7.59 -17.19 -4.48
C GLY A 595 8.59 -16.27 -3.78
N SER A 596 8.96 -15.13 -4.38
CA SER A 596 9.76 -14.08 -3.73
C SER A 596 8.95 -13.18 -2.78
N PHE A 597 7.61 -13.26 -2.84
CA PHE A 597 6.71 -12.46 -2.02
C PHE A 597 5.81 -13.37 -1.18
N TYR A 598 5.96 -13.31 0.14
CA TYR A 598 5.23 -14.18 1.07
C TYR A 598 4.04 -13.46 1.71
N ALA A 599 3.06 -14.21 2.21
CA ALA A 599 1.95 -13.65 3.00
C ALA A 599 2.42 -12.83 4.22
N LYS A 600 3.60 -13.14 4.78
CA LYS A 600 4.22 -12.33 5.83
C LYS A 600 4.53 -10.90 5.35
N HIS A 601 5.08 -10.75 4.16
CA HIS A 601 5.36 -9.43 3.58
C HIS A 601 4.05 -8.63 3.40
N VAL A 602 2.97 -9.29 2.93
CA VAL A 602 1.64 -8.67 2.83
C VAL A 602 1.18 -8.12 4.18
N ALA A 603 1.32 -8.93 5.25
CA ALA A 603 0.91 -8.56 6.60
C ALA A 603 1.71 -7.40 7.19
N ASP A 604 3.03 -7.44 7.02
CA ASP A 604 3.95 -6.42 7.52
C ASP A 604 3.71 -5.08 6.79
N ILE A 605 3.58 -5.11 5.46
CA ILE A 605 3.31 -3.93 4.63
C ILE A 605 1.93 -3.34 4.93
N GLU A 606 0.88 -4.16 5.07
CA GLU A 606 -0.47 -3.65 5.38
C GLU A 606 -0.52 -2.92 6.73
N SER A 607 0.31 -3.35 7.68
CA SER A 607 0.41 -2.78 9.02
C SER A 607 1.34 -1.56 9.10
N ASP A 608 2.13 -1.33 8.04
CA ASP A 608 3.13 -0.27 7.98
C ASP A 608 2.51 1.12 7.71
N THR A 609 2.43 1.93 8.76
CA THR A 609 1.86 3.28 8.69
C THR A 609 2.82 4.29 8.09
N ASN A 610 4.13 4.16 8.35
CA ASN A 610 5.17 5.13 7.96
C ASN A 610 5.93 4.76 6.67
N LEU A 611 5.64 3.59 6.09
CA LEU A 611 6.22 3.06 4.85
C LEU A 611 7.70 2.64 4.95
N SER A 612 8.31 2.66 6.14
CA SER A 612 9.72 2.30 6.31
C SER A 612 9.95 0.79 6.24
N ILE A 613 9.02 0.01 6.79
CA ILE A 613 9.05 -1.47 6.71
C ILE A 613 8.85 -1.89 5.26
N THR A 614 7.93 -1.23 4.54
CA THR A 614 7.67 -1.44 3.13
C THR A 614 8.92 -1.19 2.31
N ALA A 615 9.60 -0.05 2.50
CA ALA A 615 10.86 0.24 1.82
C ALA A 615 11.95 -0.80 2.12
N THR A 616 12.03 -1.27 3.38
CA THR A 616 13.00 -2.29 3.80
C THR A 616 12.73 -3.64 3.15
N ILE A 617 11.47 -4.08 3.12
CA ILE A 617 11.06 -5.32 2.46
C ILE A 617 11.38 -5.25 0.97
N LEU A 618 11.00 -4.15 0.30
CA LEU A 618 11.28 -3.93 -1.11
C LEU A 618 12.79 -4.00 -1.39
N THR A 619 13.60 -3.37 -0.55
CA THR A 619 15.06 -3.45 -0.66
C THR A 619 15.58 -4.88 -0.47
N SER A 620 15.03 -5.64 0.48
CA SER A 620 15.42 -7.03 0.73
C SER A 620 15.11 -7.99 -0.41
N ILE A 621 14.09 -7.66 -1.23
CA ILE A 621 13.72 -8.42 -2.44
C ILE A 621 14.31 -7.81 -3.72
N GLY A 622 15.32 -6.95 -3.61
CA GLY A 622 16.10 -6.43 -4.75
C GLY A 622 15.60 -5.13 -5.38
N ILE A 623 14.58 -4.47 -4.81
CA ILE A 623 14.10 -3.16 -5.26
C ILE A 623 14.82 -2.07 -4.48
N HIS A 624 15.88 -1.51 -5.06
CA HIS A 624 16.67 -0.47 -4.43
C HIS A 624 16.02 0.91 -4.56
N GLU A 625 16.10 1.70 -3.49
CA GLU A 625 15.60 3.09 -3.41
C GLU A 625 14.13 3.29 -3.83
N PRO A 626 13.17 2.51 -3.30
CA PRO A 626 11.75 2.69 -3.62
C PRO A 626 11.27 4.09 -3.22
N SER A 627 10.52 4.76 -4.09
CA SER A 627 9.96 6.07 -3.75
C SER A 627 8.81 5.93 -2.74
N TYR A 628 8.45 7.04 -2.09
CA TYR A 628 7.26 7.08 -1.23
C TYR A 628 6.00 6.63 -1.96
N ASP A 629 5.83 7.06 -3.22
CA ASP A 629 4.67 6.74 -4.03
C ASP A 629 4.65 5.23 -4.39
N ASP A 630 5.81 4.61 -4.66
CA ASP A 630 5.92 3.15 -4.88
C ASP A 630 5.49 2.36 -3.63
N CYS A 631 6.05 2.72 -2.45
CA CYS A 631 5.70 2.07 -1.18
C CYS A 631 4.20 2.23 -0.85
N TYR A 632 3.65 3.41 -1.12
CA TYR A 632 2.23 3.69 -0.91
C TYR A 632 1.36 2.79 -1.81
N ILE A 633 1.65 2.71 -3.11
CA ILE A 633 0.91 1.89 -4.07
C ILE A 633 0.97 0.42 -3.66
N ILE A 634 2.15 -0.10 -3.35
CA ILE A 634 2.32 -1.52 -2.95
C ILE A 634 1.53 -1.83 -1.68
N ARG A 635 1.48 -0.90 -0.73
CA ARG A 635 0.63 -1.06 0.46
C ARG A 635 -0.86 -1.11 0.11
N GLU A 636 -1.33 -0.31 -0.83
CA GLU A 636 -2.73 -0.36 -1.29
C GLU A 636 -3.05 -1.66 -2.05
N VAL A 637 -2.10 -2.22 -2.81
CA VAL A 637 -2.21 -3.55 -3.40
C VAL A 637 -2.37 -4.61 -2.31
N CYS A 638 -1.46 -4.65 -1.32
CA CYS A 638 -1.52 -5.59 -0.19
C CYS A 638 -2.86 -5.54 0.54
N LYS A 639 -3.34 -4.33 0.89
CA LYS A 639 -4.65 -4.10 1.52
C LYS A 639 -5.80 -4.64 0.70
N THR A 640 -5.79 -4.39 -0.62
CA THR A 640 -6.90 -4.78 -1.48
C THR A 640 -6.99 -6.30 -1.60
N VAL A 641 -5.85 -6.97 -1.83
CA VAL A 641 -5.78 -8.42 -1.97
C VAL A 641 -6.13 -9.12 -0.65
N SER A 642 -5.59 -8.63 0.49
CA SER A 642 -5.89 -9.21 1.80
C SER A 642 -7.34 -9.01 2.22
N LEU A 643 -7.94 -7.84 1.92
CA LEU A 643 -9.34 -7.56 2.20
C LEU A 643 -10.26 -8.47 1.38
N ARG A 644 -9.93 -8.71 0.10
CA ARG A 644 -10.64 -9.68 -0.74
C ARG A 644 -10.60 -11.08 -0.12
N ALA A 645 -9.42 -11.57 0.23
CA ALA A 645 -9.24 -12.87 0.86
C ALA A 645 -10.04 -12.99 2.17
N ALA A 646 -10.02 -11.94 3.02
CA ALA A 646 -10.76 -11.90 4.27
C ALA A 646 -12.28 -11.95 4.06
N LYS A 647 -12.79 -11.25 3.04
CA LYS A 647 -14.21 -11.26 2.66
C LYS A 647 -14.66 -12.64 2.17
N LEU A 648 -13.86 -13.30 1.34
CA LEU A 648 -14.16 -14.63 0.83
C LEU A 648 -14.13 -15.69 1.96
N ALA A 649 -13.13 -15.62 2.85
CA ALA A 649 -13.09 -16.48 4.03
C ALA A 649 -14.31 -16.27 4.95
N ALA A 650 -14.71 -15.02 5.19
CA ALA A 650 -15.91 -14.69 5.95
C ALA A 650 -17.18 -15.24 5.29
N ALA A 651 -17.29 -15.14 3.95
CA ALA A 651 -18.40 -15.71 3.19
C ALA A 651 -18.52 -17.22 3.41
N ALA A 652 -17.39 -17.94 3.35
CA ALA A 652 -17.37 -19.38 3.53
C ALA A 652 -17.74 -19.80 4.96
N ILE A 653 -17.20 -19.11 5.96
CA ILE A 653 -17.56 -19.34 7.37
C ILE A 653 -19.04 -19.02 7.63
N ALA A 654 -19.58 -17.96 7.01
CA ALA A 654 -21.00 -17.61 7.12
C ALA A 654 -21.91 -18.73 6.60
N VAL A 655 -21.53 -19.41 5.50
CA VAL A 655 -22.26 -20.59 5.00
C VAL A 655 -22.28 -21.69 6.04
N LEU A 656 -21.15 -22.02 6.68
CA LEU A 656 -21.11 -23.04 7.73
C LEU A 656 -22.03 -22.70 8.91
N ILE A 657 -21.96 -21.46 9.42
CA ILE A 657 -22.79 -21.01 10.54
C ILE A 657 -24.28 -21.08 10.17
N ASN A 658 -24.63 -20.68 8.94
CA ASN A 658 -26.01 -20.73 8.46
C ASN A 658 -26.53 -22.16 8.33
N ARG A 659 -25.70 -23.09 7.83
CA ARG A 659 -26.03 -24.52 7.71
C ARG A 659 -26.21 -25.20 9.07
N LEU A 660 -25.37 -24.87 10.05
CA LEU A 660 -25.51 -25.39 11.41
C LEU A 660 -26.84 -25.00 12.07
N ASN A 661 -27.41 -23.86 11.67
CA ASN A 661 -28.73 -23.39 12.10
C ASN A 661 -28.94 -23.37 13.64
N MET A 662 -27.90 -22.99 14.39
CA MET A 662 -27.94 -22.89 15.85
C MET A 662 -28.08 -21.43 16.32
N PRO A 663 -28.66 -21.18 17.51
CA PRO A 663 -28.76 -19.83 18.08
C PRO A 663 -27.41 -19.17 18.38
N SER A 664 -26.43 -19.97 18.80
CA SER A 664 -25.04 -19.56 19.05
C SER A 664 -24.10 -20.61 18.50
N VAL A 665 -23.08 -20.17 17.75
CA VAL A 665 -22.05 -21.07 17.18
C VAL A 665 -20.66 -20.55 17.52
N THR A 666 -19.84 -21.41 18.11
CA THR A 666 -18.39 -21.22 18.14
C THR A 666 -17.76 -21.92 16.94
N VAL A 667 -16.87 -21.23 16.24
CA VAL A 667 -16.06 -21.79 15.15
C VAL A 667 -14.61 -21.79 15.61
N ALA A 668 -14.00 -22.97 15.66
CA ALA A 668 -12.58 -23.12 15.92
C ALA A 668 -11.81 -22.71 14.66
N VAL A 669 -10.83 -21.82 14.81
CA VAL A 669 -9.99 -21.36 13.70
C VAL A 669 -8.53 -21.59 14.06
N ASP A 670 -7.76 -22.12 13.11
CA ASP A 670 -6.30 -22.21 13.16
C ASP A 670 -5.72 -21.76 11.81
N GLY A 671 -4.41 -21.63 11.71
CA GLY A 671 -3.66 -21.28 10.52
C GLY A 671 -2.90 -19.97 10.65
N THR A 672 -1.76 -19.90 9.95
CA THR A 672 -0.82 -18.78 10.00
C THR A 672 -1.42 -17.45 9.56
N LEU A 673 -2.35 -17.46 8.59
CA LEU A 673 -3.00 -16.25 8.11
C LEU A 673 -3.90 -15.64 9.20
N PHE A 674 -4.69 -16.46 9.90
CA PHE A 674 -5.53 -15.98 10.99
C PHE A 674 -4.74 -15.59 12.25
N ARG A 675 -3.64 -16.31 12.54
CA ARG A 675 -2.78 -16.05 13.71
C ARG A 675 -1.97 -14.76 13.57
N HIS A 676 -1.28 -14.59 12.46
CA HIS A 676 -0.24 -13.56 12.32
C HIS A 676 -0.70 -12.32 11.56
N HIS A 677 -1.75 -12.42 10.72
CA HIS A 677 -2.21 -11.28 9.94
C HIS A 677 -3.41 -10.57 10.60
N GLN A 678 -3.12 -9.62 11.49
CA GLN A 678 -4.14 -8.95 12.32
C GLN A 678 -5.22 -8.20 11.52
N LYS A 679 -4.84 -7.56 10.40
CA LYS A 679 -5.77 -6.81 9.56
C LYS A 679 -6.73 -7.74 8.81
N PHE A 680 -6.23 -8.84 8.26
CA PHE A 680 -7.07 -9.91 7.70
C PHE A 680 -8.07 -10.44 8.74
N LYS A 681 -7.60 -10.80 9.95
CA LYS A 681 -8.49 -11.25 11.04
C LYS A 681 -9.59 -10.24 11.35
N LYS A 682 -9.24 -8.96 11.49
CA LYS A 682 -10.21 -7.88 11.77
C LYS A 682 -11.23 -7.71 10.63
N ASN A 683 -10.78 -7.73 9.38
CA ASN A 683 -11.63 -7.57 8.21
C ASN A 683 -12.55 -8.78 8.00
N LEU A 684 -12.05 -9.99 8.29
CA LEU A 684 -12.84 -11.23 8.26
C LEU A 684 -13.97 -11.15 9.28
N ILE A 685 -13.67 -10.87 10.55
CA ILE A 685 -14.68 -10.77 11.62
C ILE A 685 -15.72 -9.70 11.28
N ARG A 686 -15.29 -8.50 10.90
CA ARG A 686 -16.22 -7.41 10.52
C ARG A 686 -17.13 -7.80 9.34
N THR A 687 -16.60 -8.54 8.37
CA THR A 687 -17.41 -9.01 7.24
C THR A 687 -18.38 -10.08 7.70
N LEU A 688 -17.93 -11.02 8.54
CA LEU A 688 -18.75 -12.08 9.09
C LEU A 688 -19.94 -11.53 9.91
N ASP A 689 -19.70 -10.52 10.76
CA ASP A 689 -20.72 -9.83 11.56
C ASP A 689 -21.84 -9.23 10.70
N ARG A 690 -21.53 -8.81 9.46
CA ARG A 690 -22.51 -8.28 8.50
C ARG A 690 -23.28 -9.39 7.77
N LEU A 691 -22.66 -10.54 7.55
CA LEU A 691 -23.24 -11.64 6.77
C LEU A 691 -24.12 -12.56 7.62
N VAL A 692 -23.82 -12.67 8.92
CA VAL A 692 -24.47 -13.60 9.84
C VAL A 692 -25.23 -12.83 10.93
N PRO A 693 -26.58 -12.88 10.94
CA PRO A 693 -27.38 -12.15 11.92
C PRO A 693 -27.43 -12.83 13.30
N ARG A 694 -26.91 -14.06 13.43
CA ARG A 694 -26.96 -14.87 14.66
C ARG A 694 -25.70 -14.68 15.50
N THR A 695 -25.78 -15.01 16.79
CA THR A 695 -24.62 -15.00 17.69
C THR A 695 -23.57 -15.99 17.20
N HIS A 696 -22.36 -15.50 16.98
CA HIS A 696 -21.24 -16.34 16.55
C HIS A 696 -19.93 -15.83 17.13
N ARG A 697 -18.95 -16.73 17.24
CA ARG A 697 -17.59 -16.37 17.65
C ARG A 697 -16.55 -17.22 16.94
N LEU A 698 -15.42 -16.61 16.60
CA LEU A 698 -14.23 -17.31 16.11
C LEU A 698 -13.24 -17.45 17.27
N VAL A 699 -12.85 -18.69 17.61
CA VAL A 699 -11.89 -18.99 18.67
C VAL A 699 -10.62 -19.54 18.05
N LEU A 700 -9.47 -18.96 18.41
CA LEU A 700 -8.17 -19.50 18.01
C LEU A 700 -7.92 -20.81 18.75
N SER A 701 -7.68 -21.89 18.01
CA SER A 701 -7.30 -23.20 18.58
C SER A 701 -5.79 -23.35 18.61
N GLU A 702 -5.17 -23.24 19.78
CA GLU A 702 -3.71 -23.41 19.92
C GLU A 702 -3.32 -24.88 20.04
N ASP A 703 -2.53 -25.35 19.06
CA ASP A 703 -2.21 -26.78 18.86
C ASP A 703 -3.47 -27.64 18.68
N GLY A 704 -4.48 -27.06 18.02
CA GLY A 704 -5.80 -27.65 17.84
C GLY A 704 -5.74 -29.00 17.15
N SER A 705 -4.97 -29.08 16.06
CA SER A 705 -4.77 -30.34 15.32
C SER A 705 -4.24 -31.46 16.24
N SER A 706 -3.13 -31.24 16.94
CA SER A 706 -2.50 -32.30 17.73
C SER A 706 -3.36 -32.74 18.94
N LYS A 707 -3.89 -31.78 19.71
CA LYS A 707 -4.77 -32.09 20.86
C LYS A 707 -6.06 -32.76 20.41
N GLY A 708 -6.64 -32.27 19.31
CA GLY A 708 -7.88 -32.77 18.76
C GLY A 708 -7.79 -34.17 18.19
N SER A 709 -6.70 -34.50 17.49
CA SER A 709 -6.51 -35.84 16.94
C SER A 709 -6.34 -36.89 18.05
N ALA A 710 -5.62 -36.55 19.13
CA ALA A 710 -5.57 -37.40 20.32
C ALA A 710 -6.98 -37.57 20.95
N LEU A 711 -7.78 -36.50 21.02
CA LEU A 711 -9.16 -36.57 21.51
C LEU A 711 -10.04 -37.46 20.61
N VAL A 712 -9.90 -37.39 19.29
CA VAL A 712 -10.63 -38.27 18.35
C VAL A 712 -10.30 -39.74 18.64
N ALA A 713 -9.02 -40.08 18.77
CA ALA A 713 -8.59 -41.43 19.13
C ALA A 713 -9.16 -41.86 20.50
N ALA A 714 -9.17 -40.98 21.49
CA ALA A 714 -9.71 -41.26 22.81
C ALA A 714 -11.24 -41.46 22.82
N VAL A 715 -11.97 -40.66 22.02
CA VAL A 715 -13.43 -40.81 21.84
C VAL A 715 -13.74 -42.16 21.20
N ASP A 716 -13.04 -42.52 20.12
CA ASP A 716 -13.21 -43.82 19.44
C ASP A 716 -12.95 -45.00 20.39
N ARG A 717 -11.85 -44.93 21.16
CA ARG A 717 -11.51 -45.95 22.17
C ARG A 717 -12.59 -46.10 23.23
N ARG A 718 -13.15 -44.98 23.73
CA ARG A 718 -14.24 -44.98 24.71
C ARG A 718 -15.50 -45.64 24.15
N LEU A 719 -15.89 -45.30 22.92
CA LEU A 719 -17.08 -45.85 22.27
C LEU A 719 -16.95 -47.36 22.07
N LYS A 720 -15.80 -47.86 21.60
CA LYS A 720 -15.52 -49.29 21.47
C LYS A 720 -15.61 -50.02 22.81
N THR A 721 -15.06 -49.43 23.87
CA THR A 721 -15.13 -50.02 25.22
C THR A 721 -16.57 -50.10 25.72
N ALA A 722 -17.37 -49.05 25.52
CA ALA A 722 -18.77 -49.01 25.93
C ALA A 722 -19.62 -50.07 25.21
N SER A 723 -19.42 -50.27 23.90
CA SER A 723 -20.11 -51.32 23.13
C SER A 723 -19.80 -52.72 23.67
N VAL A 724 -18.54 -53.01 23.98
CA VAL A 724 -18.12 -54.31 24.55
C VAL A 724 -18.71 -54.53 25.96
N THR A 725 -18.82 -53.49 26.79
CA THR A 725 -19.45 -53.61 28.10
C THR A 725 -20.96 -53.86 27.98
N TYR A 726 -21.62 -53.26 27.00
CA TYR A 726 -23.06 -53.45 26.75
C TYR A 726 -23.37 -54.88 26.28
N GLU A 727 -22.61 -55.43 25.34
CA GLU A 727 -22.78 -56.83 24.90
C GLU A 727 -22.54 -57.84 26.03
N LYS A 728 -21.60 -57.56 26.95
CA LYS A 728 -21.34 -58.43 28.11
C LYS A 728 -22.41 -58.35 29.20
N SER A 729 -23.19 -57.28 29.25
CA SER A 729 -24.25 -57.11 30.27
C SER A 729 -25.61 -57.68 29.85
N PHE A 730 -25.75 -58.08 28.59
CA PHE A 730 -26.91 -58.82 28.08
C PHE A 730 -26.44 -60.00 27.20
N PRO A 731 -25.95 -61.11 27.80
CA PRO A 731 -25.74 -62.33 27.04
C PRO A 731 -27.10 -62.86 26.55
N SER A 732 -27.18 -63.12 25.25
CA SER A 732 -28.35 -63.68 24.53
C SER A 732 -28.91 -64.93 25.17
#